data_AF-A0A1R2D3K0-F1
#
_entry.id   AF-A0A1R2D3K0-F1
#
_cell.length_a   1.000
_cell.length_b   1.000
_cell.length_c   1.000
_cell.angle_alpha   90.00
_cell.angle_beta   90.00
_cell.angle_gamma   90.00
#
_symmetry.space_group_name_H-M   'P 1'
#
loop_
_entity.id
_entity.type
_entity.pdbx_description
1 polymer ?
#
loop_
_entity_poly.entity_id
_entity_poly.type
_entity_poly.pdbx_seq_one_letter_code
_entity_poly.pdbx_strand_id
1 'polypeptide(L)'
;MKAILLTFILTSGIFGGETLNQTIDSVMTMEWNVLDNEWIQIRLLCKIKLGYCSIGLRSSMTNCDMFAALTDGENISLIDYWSRDHGTPRDDISEGGTEDIVKVSGGVDASGNIDITFKRKLNTGDKYDQQIYPDIKGNICWGYRNNHRGWTEHTNYGDAGFAWASTKANMYFSSTKDTKYNHGVAMSVSWSCLAVIGIFVSRYFKYTSWWIYIHTIPLLIASLITIISSSNIYKDDQYPTETISEQTLDHSRIGMIMSSIVIAQCIFGMMYSYFKIFTKNVQALTFMVRAHKVIGYALLIIGLINCFKGWDIYNGKTGIGLTILGYVITVVAFIGFDVYQIFFKNRRQPASPKLPITTHSAAMEMIANGSKLMFADDMVLDVGGFMLSHPGGSFMISECIGEDTGKYMVGCSSYGGAILPYTHSNKAFSYFKNLAISRIPTPEGYLYSPTNNNHNQMEFALVSKKALNDSTFLIYLKSDDFKMAVHCQDPSWIGKHFMILHSTRLKTVRRYYSTMFVDLIEWSTEIGLTQSVERVERVDDGLVKFIYKVYPGGYMTNHMNSLNIGEVLNIKGPYGPGLMLSIMEGNYLAFGGGTGLVPFLDLIYYAWKVGCNENKFKLTVFAFFRSWKDGFALDLLEKMRDTISPPWLKIHILLDDNVEQTKQIPELVKSYLDKEVTYAWICGPSGFNRYYHGFLLKNGVEKSKIILM
;
A
#
# COMPACT_ATOMS: atom_id res chain seq x y z
N MET A 1 73.85 -24.04 59.44
CA MET A 1 74.43 -25.03 58.50
C MET A 1 73.40 -26.12 58.27
N LYS A 2 72.99 -26.32 57.02
CA LYS A 2 71.91 -27.24 56.59
C LYS A 2 72.46 -28.66 56.58
N ALA A 3 71.69 -29.61 57.13
CA ALA A 3 71.85 -31.03 56.88
C ALA A 3 70.76 -31.46 55.90
N ILE A 4 71.24 -32.05 54.81
CA ILE A 4 70.47 -32.67 53.73
C ILE A 4 70.21 -34.11 54.14
N LEU A 5 68.98 -34.58 53.98
CA LEU A 5 68.71 -36.00 53.78
C LEU A 5 67.75 -36.17 52.62
N LEU A 6 68.21 -36.92 51.63
CA LEU A 6 67.47 -37.40 50.46
C LEU A 6 66.22 -38.18 50.89
N THR A 7 65.10 -37.95 50.21
CA THR A 7 64.07 -38.97 50.01
C THR A 7 63.92 -39.20 48.51
N PHE A 8 64.07 -40.46 48.12
CA PHE A 8 63.92 -40.99 46.76
C PHE A 8 62.50 -40.72 46.21
N ILE A 9 62.39 -40.21 44.98
CA ILE A 9 61.22 -40.41 44.13
C ILE A 9 61.71 -40.99 42.80
N LEU A 10 61.38 -42.26 42.57
CA LEU A 10 61.52 -42.95 41.29
C LEU A 10 60.24 -42.72 40.47
N THR A 11 60.41 -41.99 39.37
CA THR A 11 59.81 -42.20 38.02
C THR A 11 58.32 -42.47 37.88
N SER A 12 57.62 -41.57 37.20
CA SER A 12 56.93 -41.88 35.93
C SER A 12 56.65 -40.58 35.17
N GLY A 13 57.15 -40.49 33.93
CA GLY A 13 56.64 -39.52 32.97
C GLY A 13 55.24 -39.96 32.58
N ILE A 14 54.24 -39.15 32.88
CA ILE A 14 52.86 -39.32 32.44
C ILE A 14 52.45 -37.98 31.83
N PHE A 15 52.07 -38.02 30.55
CA PHE A 15 51.38 -36.94 29.87
C PHE A 15 50.19 -36.50 30.75
N GLY A 16 50.24 -35.29 31.31
CA GLY A 16 49.15 -34.75 32.13
C GLY A 16 48.88 -33.32 31.71
N GLY A 17 47.74 -33.07 31.07
CA GLY A 17 47.30 -31.73 30.65
C GLY A 17 47.14 -30.76 31.82
N GLU A 18 47.04 -29.46 31.50
CA GLU A 18 46.74 -28.40 32.48
C GLU A 18 45.32 -28.59 33.01
N THR A 19 45.13 -28.59 34.34
CA THR A 19 43.78 -28.59 34.93
C THR A 19 43.19 -27.18 34.87
N LEU A 20 42.05 -27.05 34.21
CA LEU A 20 41.32 -25.80 34.01
C LEU A 20 40.03 -25.81 34.82
N ASN A 21 39.52 -24.63 35.19
CA ASN A 21 38.25 -24.48 35.88
C ASN A 21 37.41 -23.32 35.34
N GLN A 22 36.09 -23.48 35.40
CA GLN A 22 35.13 -22.46 35.02
C GLN A 22 33.96 -22.48 36.00
N THR A 23 33.69 -21.34 36.63
CA THR A 23 32.45 -21.13 37.40
C THR A 23 31.32 -20.85 36.42
N ILE A 24 30.32 -21.73 36.40
CA ILE A 24 29.16 -21.63 35.51
C ILE A 24 28.16 -20.63 36.08
N ASP A 25 27.85 -20.75 37.37
CA ASP A 25 27.04 -19.79 38.11
C ASP A 25 27.38 -19.82 39.62
N SER A 26 26.53 -19.22 40.46
CA SER A 26 26.75 -19.17 41.91
C SER A 26 26.76 -20.54 42.60
N VAL A 27 26.22 -21.58 41.96
CA VAL A 27 26.00 -22.93 42.49
C VAL A 27 26.98 -23.95 41.88
N MET A 28 27.27 -23.85 40.58
CA MET A 28 28.04 -24.86 39.85
C MET A 28 29.39 -24.34 39.34
N THR A 29 30.44 -25.11 39.58
CA THR A 29 31.78 -24.94 39.02
C THR A 29 32.22 -26.26 38.39
N MET A 30 32.82 -26.18 37.21
CA MET A 30 33.35 -27.32 36.49
C MET A 30 34.86 -27.19 36.36
N GLU A 31 35.59 -28.25 36.68
CA GLU A 31 37.02 -28.37 36.39
C GLU A 31 37.22 -29.49 35.37
N TRP A 32 38.16 -29.34 34.44
CA TRP A 32 38.48 -30.39 33.47
C TRP A 32 39.96 -30.43 33.14
N ASN A 33 40.40 -31.60 32.69
CA ASN A 33 41.75 -31.85 32.19
C ASN A 33 41.65 -32.78 30.97
N VAL A 34 42.14 -32.34 29.82
CA VAL A 34 42.28 -33.19 28.63
C VAL A 34 43.54 -34.04 28.85
N LEU A 35 43.34 -35.34 29.11
CA LEU A 35 44.43 -36.23 29.53
C LEU A 35 45.34 -36.59 28.35
N ASP A 36 44.73 -36.90 27.21
CA ASP A 36 45.37 -37.29 25.95
C ASP A 36 44.41 -37.05 24.77
N ASN A 37 44.71 -37.64 23.60
CA ASN A 37 43.87 -37.53 22.40
C ASN A 37 42.58 -38.38 22.45
N GLU A 38 42.37 -39.14 23.52
CA GLU A 38 41.22 -40.04 23.68
C GLU A 38 40.33 -39.67 24.87
N TRP A 39 40.87 -39.14 25.96
CA TRP A 39 40.16 -38.98 27.24
C TRP A 39 40.15 -37.55 27.78
N ILE A 40 39.01 -37.18 28.35
CA ILE A 40 38.84 -35.99 29.17
C ILE A 40 38.42 -36.40 30.59
N GLN A 41 39.03 -35.78 31.59
CA GLN A 41 38.62 -35.89 32.99
C GLN A 41 37.87 -34.63 33.40
N ILE A 42 36.70 -34.80 34.02
CA ILE A 42 35.80 -33.72 34.42
C ILE A 42 35.50 -33.85 35.91
N ARG A 43 35.53 -32.74 36.65
CA ARG A 43 35.12 -32.62 38.04
C ARG A 43 33.98 -31.61 38.15
N LEU A 44 32.87 -32.05 38.72
CA LEU A 44 31.69 -31.22 38.98
C LEU A 44 31.63 -30.86 40.47
N LEU A 45 31.66 -29.55 40.74
CA LEU A 45 31.54 -28.96 42.06
C LEU A 45 30.20 -28.21 42.12
N CYS A 46 29.20 -28.78 42.78
CA CYS A 46 27.86 -28.20 42.86
C CYS A 46 27.44 -28.00 44.31
N LYS A 47 27.10 -26.76 44.72
CA LYS A 47 26.60 -26.41 46.06
C LYS A 47 25.17 -26.94 46.31
N ILE A 48 25.00 -28.26 46.25
CA ILE A 48 23.73 -28.96 46.27
C ILE A 48 23.80 -30.07 47.30
N LYS A 49 22.90 -30.01 48.29
CA LYS A 49 22.84 -30.98 49.39
C LYS A 49 21.87 -32.12 49.14
N LEU A 50 20.82 -31.85 48.39
CA LEU A 50 19.73 -32.79 48.14
C LEU A 50 19.13 -32.54 46.75
N GLY A 51 19.36 -33.43 45.79
CA GLY A 51 18.89 -33.28 44.41
C GLY A 51 19.95 -33.67 43.40
N TYR A 52 20.24 -32.80 42.44
CA TYR A 52 21.18 -33.12 41.36
C TYR A 52 21.79 -31.87 40.70
N CYS A 53 22.93 -32.06 40.05
CA CYS A 53 23.42 -31.17 39.00
C CYS A 53 23.73 -31.95 37.72
N SER A 54 23.43 -31.32 36.58
CA SER A 54 23.64 -31.92 35.26
C SER A 54 24.25 -30.92 34.28
N ILE A 55 25.06 -31.43 33.36
CA ILE A 55 25.59 -30.71 32.20
C ILE A 55 25.14 -31.45 30.96
N GLY A 56 24.69 -30.72 29.95
CA GLY A 56 24.48 -31.22 28.60
C GLY A 56 25.46 -30.57 27.62
N LEU A 57 25.89 -31.32 26.60
CA LEU A 57 26.89 -30.90 25.62
C LEU A 57 26.33 -30.08 24.43
N ARG A 58 25.12 -29.55 24.57
CA ARG A 58 24.45 -28.65 23.61
C ARG A 58 23.87 -27.42 24.30
N SER A 59 23.36 -26.47 23.51
CA SER A 59 22.68 -25.26 24.01
C SER A 59 21.23 -25.50 24.47
N SER A 60 20.65 -26.68 24.23
CA SER A 60 19.29 -27.07 24.63
C SER A 60 19.25 -28.56 25.00
N MET A 61 18.26 -28.96 25.81
CA MET A 61 18.01 -30.36 26.19
C MET A 61 17.49 -31.23 25.03
N THR A 62 17.03 -30.65 23.93
CA THR A 62 16.53 -31.43 22.78
C THR A 62 17.67 -32.09 22.02
N ASN A 63 17.61 -33.42 21.87
CA ASN A 63 18.65 -34.27 21.29
C ASN A 63 20.04 -34.01 21.90
N CYS A 64 20.11 -34.00 23.23
CA CYS A 64 21.30 -33.63 23.98
C CYS A 64 21.86 -34.81 24.77
N ASP A 65 23.15 -35.04 24.57
CA ASP A 65 24.04 -35.81 25.45
C ASP A 65 24.21 -35.06 26.77
N MET A 66 23.97 -35.74 27.88
CA MET A 66 23.97 -35.16 29.22
C MET A 66 24.56 -36.11 30.25
N PHE A 67 25.28 -35.55 31.21
CA PHE A 67 25.69 -36.29 32.40
C PHE A 67 25.19 -35.59 33.65
N ALA A 68 24.72 -36.39 34.61
CA ALA A 68 24.17 -35.86 35.85
C ALA A 68 24.66 -36.59 37.09
N ALA A 69 24.99 -35.80 38.12
CA ALA A 69 25.29 -36.28 39.45
C ALA A 69 24.08 -36.02 40.36
N LEU A 70 23.46 -37.08 40.85
CA LEU A 70 22.32 -37.02 41.77
C LEU A 70 22.79 -37.40 43.18
N THR A 71 22.33 -36.67 44.19
CA THR A 71 22.64 -36.89 45.61
C THR A 71 21.36 -37.03 46.45
N ASP A 72 21.33 -38.03 47.33
CA ASP A 72 20.29 -38.22 48.34
C ASP A 72 20.64 -37.60 49.71
N GLY A 73 21.80 -36.94 49.78
CA GLY A 73 22.42 -36.35 50.97
C GLY A 73 23.56 -37.19 51.56
N GLU A 74 23.67 -38.47 51.18
CA GLU A 74 24.69 -39.40 51.68
C GLU A 74 25.50 -40.03 50.53
N ASN A 75 24.83 -40.40 49.44
CA ASN A 75 25.40 -41.07 48.28
C ASN A 75 25.23 -40.23 47.01
N ILE A 76 26.14 -40.43 46.05
CA ILE A 76 26.04 -39.85 44.70
C ILE A 76 25.96 -40.94 43.65
N SER A 77 24.95 -40.84 42.79
CA SER A 77 24.86 -41.57 41.53
C SER A 77 25.24 -40.66 40.36
N LEU A 78 26.24 -41.05 39.59
CA LEU A 78 26.61 -40.42 38.33
C LEU A 78 26.04 -41.27 37.20
N ILE A 79 25.27 -40.65 36.31
CA ILE A 79 24.54 -41.35 35.26
C ILE A 79 24.69 -40.58 33.94
N ASP A 80 24.90 -41.34 32.87
CA ASP A 80 24.90 -40.90 31.48
C ASP A 80 23.47 -40.89 30.92
N TYR A 81 23.07 -39.77 30.31
CA TYR A 81 21.69 -39.50 29.90
C TYR A 81 21.60 -38.94 28.49
N TRP A 82 20.56 -39.37 27.78
CA TRP A 82 20.16 -38.82 26.51
C TRP A 82 18.79 -38.16 26.64
N SER A 83 18.75 -36.91 26.22
CA SER A 83 17.54 -36.10 26.25
C SER A 83 17.01 -35.91 24.82
N ARG A 84 15.83 -36.45 24.52
CA ARG A 84 15.18 -36.29 23.20
C ARG A 84 14.54 -34.91 23.04
N ASP A 85 13.97 -34.38 24.12
CA ASP A 85 13.21 -33.14 24.16
C ASP A 85 13.34 -32.46 25.54
N HIS A 86 12.42 -31.57 25.91
CA HIS A 86 12.39 -30.93 27.23
C HIS A 86 11.71 -31.78 28.33
N GLY A 87 11.38 -33.04 28.04
CA GLY A 87 10.88 -34.02 29.00
C GLY A 87 11.99 -34.55 29.92
N THR A 88 11.63 -35.51 30.79
CA THR A 88 12.60 -36.16 31.67
C THR A 88 13.55 -37.04 30.86
N PRO A 89 14.88 -36.77 30.87
CA PRO A 89 15.86 -37.59 30.13
C PRO A 89 15.88 -39.02 30.64
N ARG A 90 16.21 -39.96 29.76
CA ARG A 90 16.41 -41.38 30.09
C ARG A 90 17.89 -41.73 30.00
N ASP A 91 18.31 -42.73 30.76
CA ASP A 91 19.70 -43.19 30.71
C ASP A 91 20.04 -43.75 29.32
N ASP A 92 21.30 -43.61 28.91
CA ASP A 92 21.75 -43.95 27.55
C ASP A 92 21.52 -45.42 27.21
N ILE A 93 21.74 -46.31 28.18
CA ILE A 93 21.50 -47.74 28.03
C ILE A 93 20.04 -48.02 27.65
N SER A 94 19.08 -47.36 28.32
CA SER A 94 17.65 -47.51 28.04
C SER A 94 17.22 -46.92 26.70
N GLU A 95 17.99 -45.96 26.17
CA GLU A 95 17.82 -45.37 24.84
C GLU A 95 18.47 -46.23 23.74
N GLY A 96 19.30 -47.20 24.13
CA GLY A 96 20.00 -48.15 23.26
C GLY A 96 21.38 -47.68 22.84
N GLY A 97 22.04 -46.87 23.68
CA GLY A 97 23.46 -46.54 23.65
C GLY A 97 24.27 -47.33 24.69
N THR A 98 25.44 -46.81 25.05
CA THR A 98 26.39 -47.35 26.03
C THR A 98 26.56 -46.41 27.22
N GLU A 99 27.16 -46.92 28.31
CA GLU A 99 27.56 -46.09 29.45
C GLU A 99 29.02 -45.66 29.22
N ASP A 100 29.22 -44.38 28.94
CA ASP A 100 30.50 -43.85 28.48
C ASP A 100 31.22 -43.00 29.54
N ILE A 101 30.68 -42.99 30.76
CA ILE A 101 31.23 -42.28 31.90
C ILE A 101 31.84 -43.24 32.91
N VAL A 102 33.10 -43.00 33.26
CA VAL A 102 33.81 -43.78 34.29
C VAL A 102 34.09 -42.90 35.50
N LYS A 103 33.42 -43.18 36.62
CA LYS A 103 33.70 -42.50 37.89
C LYS A 103 35.16 -42.74 38.32
N VAL A 104 35.87 -41.66 38.66
CA VAL A 104 37.27 -41.68 39.11
C VAL A 104 37.35 -41.55 40.63
N SER A 105 36.72 -40.53 41.20
CA SER A 105 36.76 -40.25 42.65
C SER A 105 35.63 -39.28 43.06
N GLY A 106 35.47 -39.08 44.38
CA GLY A 106 34.51 -38.12 44.92
C GLY A 106 33.12 -38.68 45.23
N GLY A 107 32.22 -37.77 45.58
CA GLY A 107 30.90 -38.03 46.14
C GLY A 107 30.37 -36.77 46.83
N VAL A 108 29.91 -36.91 48.06
CA VAL A 108 29.46 -35.77 48.88
C VAL A 108 30.66 -35.20 49.67
N ASP A 109 30.90 -33.90 49.59
CA ASP A 109 31.96 -33.22 50.35
C ASP A 109 31.60 -33.07 51.85
N ALA A 110 32.54 -32.58 52.67
CA ALA A 110 32.33 -32.40 54.10
C ALA A 110 31.21 -31.38 54.45
N SER A 111 30.79 -30.54 53.50
CA SER A 111 29.72 -29.56 53.64
C SER A 111 28.36 -30.09 53.14
N GLY A 112 28.33 -31.33 52.63
CA GLY A 112 27.14 -31.97 52.07
C GLY A 112 26.93 -31.69 50.58
N ASN A 113 27.88 -31.08 49.86
CA ASN A 113 27.73 -30.70 48.46
C ASN A 113 28.24 -31.77 47.49
N ILE A 114 27.85 -31.69 46.23
CA ILE A 114 28.35 -32.58 45.18
C ILE A 114 29.78 -32.18 44.80
N ASP A 115 30.73 -33.10 44.94
CA ASP A 115 32.10 -33.00 44.46
C ASP A 115 32.51 -34.36 43.86
N ILE A 116 32.33 -34.51 42.54
CA ILE A 116 32.56 -35.78 41.84
C ILE A 116 33.49 -35.58 40.64
N THR A 117 34.44 -36.50 40.49
CA THR A 117 35.37 -36.55 39.35
C THR A 117 35.15 -37.83 38.55
N PHE A 118 35.05 -37.70 37.24
CA PHE A 118 34.87 -38.81 36.30
C PHE A 118 35.64 -38.56 35.01
N LYS A 119 35.75 -39.57 34.16
CA LYS A 119 36.36 -39.48 32.84
C LYS A 119 35.40 -39.97 31.76
N ARG A 120 35.49 -39.38 30.57
CA ARG A 120 34.74 -39.71 29.36
C ARG A 120 35.68 -39.68 28.17
N LYS A 121 35.43 -40.48 27.13
CA LYS A 121 36.18 -40.36 25.87
C LYS A 121 35.82 -39.06 25.14
N LEU A 122 36.77 -38.50 24.41
CA LEU A 122 36.51 -37.38 23.50
C LEU A 122 35.58 -37.81 22.35
N ASN A 123 35.76 -39.04 21.85
CA ASN A 123 34.85 -39.68 20.90
C ASN A 123 34.51 -41.08 21.42
N THR A 124 33.25 -41.30 21.78
CA THR A 124 32.76 -42.58 22.33
C THR A 124 32.39 -43.56 21.22
N GLY A 125 31.96 -43.04 20.07
CA GLY A 125 31.41 -43.84 18.97
C GLY A 125 29.94 -44.22 19.15
N ASP A 126 29.29 -43.75 20.23
CA ASP A 126 27.86 -43.90 20.44
C ASP A 126 27.08 -42.89 19.58
N LYS A 127 25.88 -43.29 19.13
CA LYS A 127 24.93 -42.46 18.39
C LYS A 127 24.24 -41.39 19.25
N TYR A 128 24.19 -41.57 20.57
CA TYR A 128 23.59 -40.65 21.53
C TYR A 128 24.64 -39.77 22.23
N ASP A 129 25.91 -40.02 21.99
CA ASP A 129 26.99 -39.18 22.48
C ASP A 129 27.42 -38.11 21.48
N GLN A 130 27.74 -36.94 22.02
CA GLN A 130 28.38 -35.88 21.26
C GLN A 130 29.91 -35.96 21.40
N GLN A 131 30.59 -36.01 20.26
CA GLN A 131 32.04 -35.90 20.22
C GLN A 131 32.48 -34.54 20.79
N ILE A 132 33.41 -34.56 21.74
CA ILE A 132 34.07 -33.38 22.27
C ILE A 132 35.29 -33.09 21.39
N TYR A 133 35.32 -31.91 20.80
CA TYR A 133 36.48 -31.39 20.09
C TYR A 133 37.22 -30.38 20.98
N PRO A 134 38.38 -30.73 21.56
CA PRO A 134 39.15 -29.81 22.38
C PRO A 134 39.50 -28.52 21.61
N ASP A 135 39.55 -27.40 22.34
CA ASP A 135 39.88 -26.07 21.81
C ASP A 135 38.92 -25.48 20.75
N ILE A 136 37.87 -26.21 20.39
CA ILE A 136 36.78 -25.71 19.55
C ILE A 136 35.68 -25.15 20.43
N LYS A 137 35.17 -23.96 20.09
CA LYS A 137 34.00 -23.39 20.75
C LYS A 137 32.76 -24.22 20.43
N GLY A 138 32.05 -24.63 21.45
CA GLY A 138 30.74 -25.28 21.39
C GLY A 138 29.77 -24.63 22.36
N ASN A 139 28.73 -25.36 22.74
CA ASN A 139 27.75 -24.91 23.73
C ASN A 139 27.57 -25.98 24.80
N ILE A 140 27.27 -25.54 26.01
CA ILE A 140 26.77 -26.40 27.08
C ILE A 140 25.45 -25.84 27.61
N CYS A 141 24.63 -26.72 28.16
CA CYS A 141 23.50 -26.37 28.99
C CYS A 141 23.69 -27.02 30.36
N TRP A 142 23.07 -26.47 31.38
CA TRP A 142 23.13 -27.03 32.72
C TRP A 142 21.79 -26.89 33.41
N GLY A 143 21.55 -27.78 34.37
CA GLY A 143 20.35 -27.78 35.20
C GLY A 143 20.67 -28.33 36.58
N TYR A 144 19.97 -27.81 37.59
CA TYR A 144 20.10 -28.35 38.94
C TYR A 144 18.87 -28.13 39.81
N ARG A 145 18.79 -28.96 40.86
CA ARG A 145 17.78 -28.91 41.92
C ARG A 145 18.42 -29.16 43.28
N ASN A 146 18.09 -28.33 44.27
CA ASN A 146 18.65 -28.40 45.63
C ASN A 146 17.56 -28.41 46.74
N ASN A 147 16.56 -29.28 46.60
CA ASN A 147 15.49 -29.43 47.59
C ASN A 147 14.68 -30.73 47.48
N HIS A 148 15.11 -31.72 46.70
CA HIS A 148 14.31 -32.93 46.45
C HIS A 148 15.21 -34.16 46.22
N ARG A 149 14.72 -35.36 46.56
CA ARG A 149 15.42 -36.61 46.24
C ARG A 149 14.98 -37.10 44.86
N GLY A 150 15.90 -37.20 43.90
CA GLY A 150 15.66 -37.84 42.60
C GLY A 150 15.63 -36.92 41.38
N TRP A 151 15.31 -37.51 40.22
CA TRP A 151 15.36 -36.92 38.88
C TRP A 151 14.01 -36.29 38.51
N THR A 152 13.91 -34.97 38.61
CA THR A 152 12.66 -34.20 38.45
C THR A 152 12.98 -32.85 37.79
N GLU A 153 11.99 -32.03 37.43
CA GLU A 153 12.24 -30.73 36.80
C GLU A 153 13.19 -29.85 37.64
N HIS A 154 14.20 -29.29 36.98
CA HIS A 154 15.25 -28.47 37.57
C HIS A 154 14.66 -27.15 38.11
N THR A 155 15.19 -26.66 39.24
CA THR A 155 14.79 -25.35 39.80
C THR A 155 15.48 -24.19 39.11
N ASN A 156 16.69 -24.40 38.60
CA ASN A 156 17.42 -23.41 37.82
C ASN A 156 18.24 -24.11 36.73
N TYR A 157 18.47 -23.37 35.65
CA TYR A 157 19.09 -23.85 34.43
C TYR A 157 19.59 -22.68 33.59
N GLY A 158 20.51 -22.98 32.69
CA GLY A 158 21.01 -22.03 31.72
C GLY A 158 21.75 -22.73 30.58
N ASP A 159 22.22 -21.91 29.64
CA ASP A 159 23.09 -22.33 28.57
C ASP A 159 24.19 -21.28 28.34
N ALA A 160 25.33 -21.74 27.84
CA ALA A 160 26.48 -20.90 27.59
C ALA A 160 27.28 -21.42 26.40
N GLY A 161 27.85 -20.48 25.65
CA GLY A 161 28.98 -20.79 24.79
C GLY A 161 30.16 -21.23 25.65
N PHE A 162 30.78 -22.35 25.29
CA PHE A 162 31.81 -22.99 26.10
C PHE A 162 32.87 -23.67 25.22
N ALA A 163 34.13 -23.69 25.64
CA ALA A 163 35.18 -24.46 24.97
C ALA A 163 35.84 -25.42 25.95
N TRP A 164 35.89 -26.71 25.57
CA TRP A 164 36.69 -27.73 26.24
C TRP A 164 38.17 -27.49 25.95
N ALA A 165 38.74 -26.46 26.58
CA ALA A 165 40.09 -25.99 26.29
C ALA A 165 41.15 -26.95 26.80
N SER A 166 42.25 -27.11 26.07
CA SER A 166 43.46 -27.83 26.50
C SER A 166 44.43 -26.92 27.26
N THR A 167 44.31 -25.59 27.08
CA THR A 167 45.14 -24.56 27.74
C THR A 167 44.29 -23.35 28.14
N LYS A 168 44.77 -22.56 29.11
CA LYS A 168 44.07 -21.31 29.52
C LYS A 168 43.81 -20.33 28.38
N ALA A 169 44.67 -20.28 27.36
CA ALA A 169 44.51 -19.35 26.24
C ALA A 169 43.26 -19.64 25.38
N ASN A 170 42.81 -20.90 25.37
CA ASN A 170 41.67 -21.35 24.57
C ASN A 170 40.36 -21.42 25.38
N MET A 171 40.38 -21.03 26.67
CA MET A 171 39.18 -21.01 27.50
C MET A 171 38.15 -20.00 26.97
N TYR A 172 36.89 -20.43 26.94
CA TYR A 172 35.77 -19.60 26.52
C TYR A 172 34.54 -19.94 27.36
N PHE A 173 33.88 -18.92 27.91
CA PHE A 173 32.61 -19.05 28.60
C PHE A 173 31.78 -17.77 28.40
N SER A 174 30.55 -17.91 27.89
CA SER A 174 29.61 -16.79 27.72
C SER A 174 28.18 -17.25 27.95
N SER A 175 27.59 -16.85 29.09
CA SER A 175 26.19 -17.15 29.44
C SER A 175 25.21 -16.29 28.63
N THR A 176 24.14 -16.90 28.11
CA THR A 176 23.27 -16.28 27.08
C THR A 176 21.81 -16.07 27.48
N LYS A 177 21.40 -16.43 28.70
CA LYS A 177 19.96 -16.46 29.10
C LYS A 177 19.26 -15.10 28.93
N ASP A 178 19.89 -14.00 29.38
CA ASP A 178 19.30 -12.67 29.32
C ASP A 178 19.29 -12.08 27.90
N THR A 179 20.30 -12.39 27.09
CA THR A 179 20.42 -11.85 25.73
C THR A 179 19.33 -12.41 24.81
N LYS A 180 19.00 -13.69 24.98
CA LYS A 180 18.00 -14.44 24.22
C LYS A 180 16.56 -14.05 24.57
N TYR A 181 16.25 -13.85 25.85
CA TYR A 181 14.93 -13.36 26.26
C TYR A 181 14.70 -11.92 25.75
N ASN A 182 15.70 -11.05 25.90
CA ASN A 182 15.63 -9.67 25.40
C ASN A 182 15.48 -9.62 23.87
N HIS A 183 16.15 -10.53 23.14
CA HIS A 183 15.95 -10.73 21.70
C HIS A 183 14.47 -11.04 21.37
N GLY A 184 13.89 -12.06 22.04
CA GLY A 184 12.50 -12.45 21.82
C GLY A 184 11.51 -11.32 22.06
N VAL A 185 11.68 -10.55 23.14
CA VAL A 185 10.84 -9.38 23.46
C VAL A 185 11.00 -8.30 22.38
N ALA A 186 12.23 -7.94 22.02
CA ALA A 186 12.51 -6.91 21.03
C ALA A 186 11.94 -7.26 19.64
N MET A 187 12.05 -8.52 19.22
CA MET A 187 11.45 -9.00 17.97
C MET A 187 9.92 -8.97 18.02
N SER A 188 9.33 -9.40 19.14
CA SER A 188 7.88 -9.42 19.32
C SER A 188 7.29 -8.02 19.23
N VAL A 189 7.90 -7.02 19.88
CA VAL A 189 7.49 -5.61 19.80
C VAL A 189 7.65 -5.07 18.38
N SER A 190 8.76 -5.39 17.72
CA SER A 190 9.05 -4.92 16.36
C SER A 190 8.01 -5.42 15.35
N TRP A 191 7.72 -6.73 15.35
CA TRP A 191 6.88 -7.35 14.33
C TRP A 191 5.38 -7.38 14.68
N SER A 192 5.02 -7.48 15.96
CA SER A 192 3.61 -7.54 16.40
C SER A 192 3.00 -6.17 16.70
N CYS A 193 3.82 -5.12 16.84
CA CYS A 193 3.33 -3.77 17.13
C CYS A 193 3.82 -2.75 16.10
N LEU A 194 5.13 -2.47 16.04
CA LEU A 194 5.65 -1.39 15.18
C LEU A 194 5.36 -1.64 13.69
N ALA A 195 5.61 -2.86 13.21
CA ALA A 195 5.34 -3.24 11.82
C ALA A 195 3.85 -3.17 11.48
N VAL A 196 2.99 -3.65 12.39
CA VAL A 196 1.53 -3.63 12.24
C VAL A 196 1.03 -2.19 12.12
N ILE A 197 1.44 -1.31 13.03
CA ILE A 197 1.04 0.12 13.02
C ILE A 197 1.48 0.79 11.72
N GLY A 198 2.75 0.61 11.33
CA GLY A 198 3.31 1.23 10.13
C GLY A 198 2.62 0.77 8.84
N ILE A 199 2.29 -0.53 8.74
CA ILE A 199 1.58 -1.08 7.58
C ILE A 199 0.10 -0.66 7.61
N PHE A 200 -0.56 -0.69 8.77
CA PHE A 200 -1.97 -0.33 8.94
C PHE A 200 -2.23 1.11 8.51
N VAL A 201 -1.42 2.06 9.01
CA VAL A 201 -1.54 3.47 8.66
C VAL A 201 -1.33 3.69 7.17
N SER A 202 -0.31 3.05 6.57
CA SER A 202 -0.06 3.14 5.14
C SER A 202 -1.19 2.55 4.29
N ARG A 203 -2.02 1.64 4.82
CA ARG A 203 -3.14 1.05 4.07
C ARG A 203 -4.38 1.94 4.08
N TYR A 204 -4.63 2.64 5.18
CA TYR A 204 -5.92 3.25 5.46
C TYR A 204 -5.91 4.79 5.50
N PHE A 205 -4.76 5.41 5.75
CA PHE A 205 -4.66 6.85 5.99
C PHE A 205 -3.78 7.57 4.95
N LYS A 206 -3.54 7.00 3.76
CA LYS A 206 -2.74 7.62 2.68
C LYS A 206 -3.23 9.00 2.21
N TYR A 207 -4.44 9.41 2.61
CA TYR A 207 -5.00 10.72 2.28
C TYR A 207 -4.48 11.83 3.20
N THR A 208 -3.85 11.51 4.33
CA THR A 208 -3.26 12.52 5.24
C THR A 208 -1.82 12.84 4.83
N SER A 209 -1.21 13.87 5.40
CA SER A 209 0.23 14.15 5.22
C SER A 209 1.09 13.33 6.18
N TRP A 210 0.57 12.98 7.37
CA TRP A 210 1.34 12.37 8.44
C TRP A 210 1.55 10.85 8.30
N TRP A 211 0.77 10.16 7.45
CA TRP A 211 0.84 8.70 7.33
C TRP A 211 2.25 8.22 6.97
N ILE A 212 3.00 9.01 6.19
CA ILE A 212 4.32 8.63 5.73
C ILE A 212 5.28 8.52 6.92
N TYR A 213 5.20 9.42 7.91
CA TYR A 213 6.05 9.37 9.10
C TYR A 213 5.70 8.19 9.99
N ILE A 214 4.40 7.91 10.19
CA ILE A 214 3.97 6.75 10.98
C ILE A 214 4.23 5.43 10.24
N HIS A 215 4.34 5.45 8.92
CA HIS A 215 4.81 4.30 8.16
C HIS A 215 6.31 4.11 8.29
N THR A 216 7.11 5.16 8.04
CA THR A 216 8.57 5.04 7.94
C THR A 216 9.24 4.92 9.30
N ILE A 217 8.89 5.73 10.30
CA ILE A 217 9.60 5.76 11.59
C ILE A 217 9.50 4.42 12.34
N PRO A 218 8.31 3.85 12.59
CA PRO A 218 8.19 2.56 13.27
C PRO A 218 8.84 1.42 12.48
N LEU A 219 8.73 1.42 11.15
CA LEU A 219 9.34 0.38 10.33
C LEU A 219 10.86 0.48 10.28
N LEU A 220 11.43 1.69 10.28
CA LEU A 220 12.88 1.88 10.39
C LEU A 220 13.40 1.43 11.76
N ILE A 221 12.67 1.74 12.84
CA ILE A 221 13.01 1.26 14.20
C ILE A 221 12.95 -0.28 14.23
N ALA A 222 11.86 -0.89 13.77
CA ALA A 222 11.72 -2.34 13.71
C ALA A 222 12.81 -2.99 12.85
N SER A 223 13.19 -2.34 11.74
CA SER A 223 14.28 -2.79 10.87
C SER A 223 15.64 -2.72 11.56
N LEU A 224 15.95 -1.63 12.25
CA LEU A 224 17.20 -1.47 13.00
C LEU A 224 17.30 -2.51 14.12
N ILE A 225 16.23 -2.73 14.88
CA ILE A 225 16.19 -3.78 15.92
C ILE A 225 16.42 -5.16 15.27
N THR A 226 15.77 -5.45 14.14
CA THR A 226 15.95 -6.72 13.40
C THR A 226 17.41 -6.89 12.94
N ILE A 227 18.02 -5.85 12.39
CA ILE A 227 19.41 -5.89 11.90
C ILE A 227 20.38 -6.10 13.08
N ILE A 228 20.33 -5.26 14.11
CA ILE A 228 21.18 -5.36 15.31
C ILE A 228 21.06 -6.76 15.93
N SER A 229 19.82 -7.24 16.03
CA SER A 229 19.54 -8.54 16.58
C SER A 229 20.10 -9.69 15.73
N SER A 230 19.97 -9.63 14.41
CA SER A 230 20.53 -10.64 13.50
C SER A 230 22.07 -10.63 13.53
N SER A 231 22.69 -9.47 13.68
CA SER A 231 24.16 -9.33 13.80
C SER A 231 24.72 -9.95 15.07
N ASN A 232 23.94 -9.97 16.16
CA ASN A 232 24.35 -10.68 17.38
C ASN A 232 24.30 -12.19 17.19
N ILE A 233 23.30 -12.72 16.48
CA ILE A 233 23.22 -14.14 16.14
C ILE A 233 24.38 -14.57 15.23
N TYR A 234 24.81 -13.72 14.27
CA TYR A 234 25.97 -14.02 13.42
C TYR A 234 27.27 -14.19 14.21
N LYS A 235 27.41 -13.54 15.38
CA LYS A 235 28.57 -13.76 16.27
C LYS A 235 28.52 -15.13 16.95
N ASP A 236 27.32 -15.67 17.15
CA ASP A 236 27.09 -17.01 17.68
C ASP A 236 27.15 -18.09 16.57
N ASP A 237 26.98 -17.77 15.29
CA ASP A 237 27.18 -18.73 14.17
C ASP A 237 28.67 -19.18 13.97
N GLN A 238 29.59 -18.82 14.89
CA GLN A 238 30.94 -19.39 14.96
C GLN A 238 30.96 -20.86 15.45
N TYR A 239 29.85 -21.40 15.94
CA TYR A 239 29.74 -22.79 16.40
C TYR A 239 29.52 -23.77 15.22
N PRO A 240 30.10 -24.99 15.26
CA PRO A 240 29.81 -26.03 14.28
C PRO A 240 28.30 -26.34 14.23
N THR A 241 27.72 -26.48 13.04
CA THR A 241 26.27 -26.71 12.84
C THR A 241 25.74 -27.93 13.58
N GLU A 242 26.60 -28.93 13.82
CA GLU A 242 26.27 -30.17 14.53
C GLU A 242 25.91 -29.93 16.01
N THR A 243 26.34 -28.81 16.59
CA THR A 243 26.12 -28.45 18.00
C THR A 243 24.81 -27.68 18.25
N ILE A 244 24.06 -27.36 17.18
CA ILE A 244 22.84 -26.54 17.22
C ILE A 244 21.63 -27.41 16.87
N SER A 245 20.49 -27.21 17.54
CA SER A 245 19.25 -27.93 17.21
C SER A 245 18.68 -27.48 15.86
N GLU A 246 17.99 -28.38 15.15
CA GLU A 246 17.37 -28.08 13.85
C GLU A 246 16.39 -26.90 13.93
N GLN A 247 15.58 -26.84 14.99
CA GLN A 247 14.63 -25.74 15.21
C GLN A 247 15.33 -24.38 15.39
N THR A 248 16.44 -24.36 16.14
CA THR A 248 17.25 -23.15 16.33
C THR A 248 17.91 -22.71 15.03
N LEU A 249 18.41 -23.66 14.24
CA LEU A 249 19.00 -23.41 12.94
C LEU A 249 17.97 -22.78 11.98
N ASP A 250 16.79 -23.37 11.87
CA ASP A 250 15.68 -22.86 11.04
C ASP A 250 15.31 -21.42 11.41
N HIS A 251 15.11 -21.13 12.69
CA HIS A 251 14.76 -19.81 13.19
C HIS A 251 15.84 -18.76 12.86
N SER A 252 17.11 -19.11 13.06
CA SER A 252 18.26 -18.25 12.74
C SER A 252 18.35 -17.95 11.25
N ARG A 253 18.24 -18.99 10.39
CA ARG A 253 18.36 -18.84 8.93
C ARG A 253 17.22 -18.04 8.34
N ILE A 254 15.98 -18.23 8.81
CA ILE A 254 14.84 -17.38 8.45
C ILE A 254 15.11 -15.93 8.86
N GLY A 255 15.57 -15.70 10.10
CA GLY A 255 15.89 -14.38 10.62
C GLY A 255 16.93 -13.63 9.78
N MET A 256 18.00 -14.31 9.34
CA MET A 256 19.03 -13.71 8.49
C MET A 256 18.52 -13.34 7.09
N ILE A 257 17.78 -14.24 6.44
CA ILE A 257 17.16 -13.96 5.13
C ILE A 257 16.21 -12.77 5.25
N MET A 258 15.40 -12.74 6.30
CA MET A 258 14.51 -11.61 6.59
C MET A 258 15.28 -10.30 6.77
N SER A 259 16.39 -10.31 7.51
CA SER A 259 17.22 -9.12 7.72
C SER A 259 17.71 -8.52 6.39
N SER A 260 18.19 -9.37 5.46
CA SER A 260 18.58 -8.93 4.11
C SER A 260 17.41 -8.34 3.32
N ILE A 261 16.24 -8.99 3.34
CA ILE A 261 15.06 -8.51 2.62
C ILE A 261 14.53 -7.21 3.24
N VAL A 262 14.61 -7.04 4.56
CA VAL A 262 14.24 -5.80 5.27
C VAL A 262 15.12 -4.63 4.82
N ILE A 263 16.44 -4.83 4.75
CA ILE A 263 17.37 -3.81 4.23
C ILE A 263 16.97 -3.44 2.79
N ALA A 264 16.74 -4.43 1.94
CA ALA A 264 16.29 -4.20 0.57
C ALA A 264 14.95 -3.44 0.52
N GLN A 265 13.99 -3.75 1.41
CA GLN A 265 12.72 -3.04 1.49
C GLN A 265 12.86 -1.58 1.93
N CYS A 266 13.77 -1.27 2.84
CA CYS A 266 14.07 0.12 3.23
C CYS A 266 14.61 0.92 2.05
N ILE A 267 15.61 0.37 1.34
CA ILE A 267 16.19 0.99 0.14
C ILE A 267 15.11 1.16 -0.94
N PHE A 268 14.33 0.11 -1.18
CA PHE A 268 13.29 0.11 -2.19
C PHE A 268 12.15 1.09 -1.87
N GLY A 269 11.78 1.25 -0.60
CA GLY A 269 10.79 2.23 -0.14
C GLY A 269 11.26 3.68 -0.32
N MET A 270 12.54 3.96 -0.06
CA MET A 270 13.16 5.27 -0.34
C MET A 270 13.23 5.54 -1.85
N MET A 271 13.70 4.55 -2.63
CA MET A 271 13.76 4.65 -4.08
C MET A 271 12.37 4.87 -4.70
N TYR A 272 11.35 4.13 -4.27
CA TYR A 272 9.97 4.36 -4.68
C TYR A 272 9.52 5.79 -4.38
N SER A 273 9.83 6.31 -3.19
CA SER A 273 9.44 7.67 -2.80
C SER A 273 10.11 8.72 -3.68
N TYR A 274 11.37 8.51 -4.05
CA TYR A 274 12.09 9.34 -5.02
C TYR A 274 11.45 9.27 -6.42
N PHE A 275 11.26 8.06 -6.96
CA PHE A 275 10.68 7.86 -8.30
C PHE A 275 9.29 8.47 -8.43
N LYS A 276 8.44 8.31 -7.42
CA LYS A 276 7.08 8.89 -7.37
C LYS A 276 7.06 10.41 -7.57
N ILE A 277 8.13 11.11 -7.17
CA ILE A 277 8.26 12.57 -7.28
C ILE A 277 8.85 12.96 -8.63
N PHE A 278 9.86 12.23 -9.12
CA PHE A 278 10.69 12.67 -10.25
C PHE A 278 10.44 11.93 -11.57
N THR A 279 9.69 10.83 -11.59
CA THR A 279 9.42 10.07 -12.82
C THR A 279 7.99 10.25 -13.32
N LYS A 280 7.84 10.30 -14.65
CA LYS A 280 6.54 10.17 -15.34
C LYS A 280 6.24 8.72 -15.78
N ASN A 281 7.16 7.78 -15.51
CA ASN A 281 6.98 6.38 -15.90
C ASN A 281 6.01 5.65 -14.95
N VAL A 282 4.71 5.71 -15.27
CA VAL A 282 3.62 5.10 -14.49
C VAL A 282 3.75 3.58 -14.39
N GLN A 283 4.27 2.91 -15.42
CA GLN A 283 4.41 1.45 -15.41
C GLN A 283 5.46 1.01 -14.39
N ALA A 284 6.65 1.62 -14.43
CA ALA A 284 7.70 1.38 -13.46
C ALA A 284 7.24 1.72 -12.04
N LEU A 285 6.55 2.85 -11.86
CA LEU A 285 5.98 3.25 -10.58
C LEU A 285 4.98 2.22 -10.05
N THR A 286 4.06 1.76 -10.91
CA THR A 286 3.05 0.75 -10.56
C THR A 286 3.70 -0.57 -10.14
N PHE A 287 4.75 -0.99 -10.85
CA PHE A 287 5.54 -2.17 -10.49
C PHE A 287 6.17 -2.02 -9.11
N MET A 288 6.87 -0.91 -8.86
CA MET A 288 7.51 -0.66 -7.56
C MET A 288 6.51 -0.61 -6.41
N VAL A 289 5.37 0.06 -6.58
CA VAL A 289 4.30 0.10 -5.56
C VAL A 289 3.82 -1.31 -5.23
N ARG A 290 3.60 -2.15 -6.24
CA ARG A 290 3.12 -3.52 -6.05
C ARG A 290 4.18 -4.39 -5.39
N ALA A 291 5.43 -4.33 -5.86
CA ALA A 291 6.53 -5.09 -5.29
C ALA A 291 6.76 -4.75 -3.81
N HIS A 292 6.85 -3.46 -3.46
CA HIS A 292 7.02 -3.00 -2.08
C HIS A 292 5.88 -3.49 -1.17
N LYS A 293 4.64 -3.39 -1.67
CA LYS A 293 3.45 -3.83 -0.93
C LYS A 293 3.46 -5.35 -0.70
N VAL A 294 3.72 -6.14 -1.74
CA VAL A 294 3.69 -7.62 -1.65
C VAL A 294 4.80 -8.12 -0.72
N ILE A 295 6.02 -7.62 -0.90
CA ILE A 295 7.16 -8.03 -0.06
C ILE A 295 6.96 -7.57 1.39
N GLY A 296 6.44 -6.35 1.61
CA GLY A 296 6.12 -5.85 2.95
C GLY A 296 5.10 -6.71 3.70
N TYR A 297 4.04 -7.18 3.03
CA TYR A 297 3.08 -8.11 3.65
C TYR A 297 3.68 -9.50 3.90
N ALA A 298 4.49 -10.01 2.96
CA ALA A 298 5.17 -11.29 3.14
C ALA A 298 6.12 -11.26 4.35
N LEU A 299 6.90 -10.18 4.49
CA LEU A 299 7.76 -9.96 5.64
C LEU A 299 6.98 -9.92 6.96
N LEU A 300 5.84 -9.24 7.01
CA LEU A 300 5.01 -9.21 8.22
C LEU A 300 4.58 -10.64 8.62
N ILE A 301 4.07 -11.42 7.66
CA ILE A 301 3.59 -12.78 7.93
C ILE A 301 4.74 -13.68 8.39
N ILE A 302 5.86 -13.68 7.67
CA ILE A 302 7.04 -14.51 7.99
C ILE A 302 7.65 -14.07 9.33
N GLY A 303 7.73 -12.77 9.60
CA GLY A 303 8.30 -12.22 10.84
C GLY A 303 7.48 -12.57 12.06
N LEU A 304 6.16 -12.51 11.93
CA LEU A 304 5.23 -13.02 12.92
C LEU A 304 5.51 -14.51 13.19
N ILE A 305 5.45 -15.38 12.16
CA ILE A 305 5.74 -16.82 12.29
C ILE A 305 7.09 -17.08 12.95
N ASN A 306 8.12 -16.31 12.58
CA ASN A 306 9.46 -16.47 13.14
C ASN A 306 9.52 -16.07 14.62
N CYS A 307 8.75 -15.07 15.07
CA CYS A 307 8.62 -14.73 16.49
C CYS A 307 7.99 -15.89 17.29
N PHE A 308 6.96 -16.54 16.74
CA PHE A 308 6.36 -17.71 17.37
C PHE A 308 7.35 -18.86 17.50
N LYS A 309 8.05 -19.22 16.41
CA LYS A 309 9.12 -20.23 16.42
C LYS A 309 10.21 -19.91 17.45
N GLY A 310 10.60 -18.63 17.54
CA GLY A 310 11.60 -18.19 18.51
C GLY A 310 11.17 -18.47 19.96
N TRP A 311 9.94 -18.12 20.34
CA TRP A 311 9.44 -18.37 21.70
C TRP A 311 9.19 -19.85 22.00
N ASP A 312 8.85 -20.65 20.99
CA ASP A 312 8.70 -22.10 21.10
C ASP A 312 10.02 -22.77 21.48
N ILE A 313 11.13 -22.37 20.84
CA ILE A 313 12.50 -22.82 21.20
C ILE A 313 12.83 -22.50 22.67
N TYR A 314 12.36 -21.37 23.20
CA TYR A 314 12.58 -20.98 24.60
C TYR A 314 11.58 -21.58 25.60
N ASN A 315 10.59 -22.35 25.13
CA ASN A 315 9.43 -22.80 25.92
C ASN A 315 8.77 -21.63 26.71
N GLY A 316 8.83 -20.43 26.13
CA GLY A 316 8.44 -19.19 26.80
C GLY A 316 6.92 -19.00 26.75
N LYS A 317 6.16 -19.69 27.60
CA LYS A 317 4.68 -19.67 27.60
C LYS A 317 4.08 -18.25 27.53
N THR A 318 4.64 -17.31 28.28
CA THR A 318 4.22 -15.90 28.25
C THR A 318 4.48 -15.25 26.89
N GLY A 319 5.66 -15.47 26.31
CA GLY A 319 6.04 -14.94 25.00
C GLY A 319 5.22 -15.51 23.84
N ILE A 320 4.92 -16.81 23.90
CA ILE A 320 4.00 -17.48 22.97
C ILE A 320 2.61 -16.84 23.06
N GLY A 321 2.07 -16.69 24.28
CA GLY A 321 0.77 -16.06 24.52
C GLY A 321 0.70 -14.62 24.00
N LEU A 322 1.75 -13.82 24.24
CA LEU A 322 1.86 -12.44 23.73
C LEU A 322 1.92 -12.39 22.19
N THR A 323 2.63 -13.32 21.57
CA THR A 323 2.74 -13.40 20.10
C THR A 323 1.40 -13.75 19.46
N ILE A 324 0.69 -14.73 20.03
CA ILE A 324 -0.68 -15.09 19.60
C ILE A 324 -1.63 -13.90 19.76
N LEU A 325 -1.57 -13.20 20.90
CA LEU A 325 -2.37 -12.00 21.11
C LEU A 325 -2.07 -10.92 20.05
N GLY A 326 -0.79 -10.71 19.73
CA GLY A 326 -0.35 -9.83 18.64
C GLY A 326 -0.94 -10.21 17.27
N TYR A 327 -1.01 -11.51 16.95
CA TYR A 327 -1.66 -11.99 15.74
C TYR A 327 -3.14 -11.66 15.71
N VAL A 328 -3.85 -11.96 16.80
CA VAL A 328 -5.29 -11.70 16.92
C VAL A 328 -5.55 -10.20 16.76
N ILE A 329 -4.78 -9.34 17.45
CA ILE A 329 -4.89 -7.88 17.32
C ILE A 329 -4.65 -7.44 15.88
N THR A 330 -3.64 -7.99 15.21
CA THR A 330 -3.33 -7.67 13.81
C THR A 330 -4.51 -8.02 12.91
N VAL A 331 -5.01 -9.26 12.99
CA VAL A 331 -6.13 -9.74 12.18
C VAL A 331 -7.40 -8.92 12.45
N VAL A 332 -7.73 -8.70 13.72
CA VAL A 332 -8.91 -7.90 14.13
C VAL A 332 -8.78 -6.46 13.66
N ALA A 333 -7.60 -5.83 13.77
CA ALA A 333 -7.39 -4.47 13.30
C ALA A 333 -7.60 -4.38 11.78
N PHE A 334 -6.98 -5.25 10.98
CA PHE A 334 -7.10 -5.18 9.52
C PHE A 334 -8.51 -5.54 9.03
N ILE A 335 -9.07 -6.67 9.48
CA ILE A 335 -10.40 -7.14 9.05
C ILE A 335 -11.50 -6.23 9.62
N GLY A 336 -11.44 -5.94 10.92
CA GLY A 336 -12.42 -5.07 11.58
C GLY A 336 -12.48 -3.68 10.95
N PHE A 337 -11.32 -3.11 10.58
CA PHE A 337 -11.29 -1.83 9.89
C PHE A 337 -11.76 -1.91 8.44
N ASP A 338 -11.47 -3.00 7.71
CA ASP A 338 -12.02 -3.22 6.36
C ASP A 338 -13.56 -3.35 6.40
N VAL A 339 -14.10 -4.11 7.37
CA VAL A 339 -15.56 -4.21 7.62
C VAL A 339 -16.12 -2.83 7.96
N TYR A 340 -15.48 -2.07 8.85
CA TYR A 340 -15.90 -0.70 9.16
C TYR A 340 -15.92 0.21 7.92
N GLN A 341 -14.88 0.12 7.07
CA GLN A 341 -14.83 0.88 5.82
C GLN A 341 -15.98 0.50 4.88
N ILE A 342 -16.25 -0.79 4.70
CA ILE A 342 -17.29 -1.27 3.79
C ILE A 342 -18.70 -0.91 4.29
N PHE A 343 -19.01 -1.18 5.55
CA PHE A 343 -20.37 -1.07 6.06
C PHE A 343 -20.73 0.33 6.55
N PHE A 344 -19.77 1.09 7.09
CA PHE A 344 -20.07 2.38 7.71
C PHE A 344 -19.50 3.55 6.90
N LYS A 345 -18.20 3.54 6.55
CA LYS A 345 -17.57 4.71 5.90
C LYS A 345 -17.96 4.87 4.42
N ASN A 346 -17.98 3.78 3.66
CA ASN A 346 -18.26 3.82 2.22
C ASN A 346 -19.76 3.97 1.92
N ARG A 347 -20.63 3.44 2.81
CA ARG A 347 -22.09 3.51 2.67
C ARG A 347 -22.73 4.75 3.26
N ARG A 348 -22.07 5.45 4.21
CA ARG A 348 -22.54 6.78 4.63
C ARG A 348 -22.54 7.71 3.41
N GLN A 349 -23.74 8.03 2.93
CA GLN A 349 -24.02 9.33 2.36
C GLN A 349 -23.41 10.36 3.31
N PRO A 350 -22.71 11.39 2.80
CA PRO A 350 -21.98 12.31 3.66
C PRO A 350 -22.94 12.88 4.72
N ALA A 351 -22.81 12.43 5.96
CA ALA A 351 -22.95 13.33 7.08
C ALA A 351 -21.67 14.17 7.07
N SER A 352 -21.53 15.05 6.08
CA SER A 352 -20.47 16.03 6.13
C SER A 352 -20.97 17.14 7.07
N PRO A 353 -20.26 17.46 8.16
CA PRO A 353 -20.52 18.72 8.84
C PRO A 353 -20.38 19.82 7.78
N LYS A 354 -21.43 20.64 7.60
CA LYS A 354 -21.53 21.84 6.74
C LYS A 354 -20.20 22.27 6.07
N LEU A 355 -19.82 21.63 4.96
CA LEU A 355 -18.71 22.14 4.15
C LEU A 355 -19.10 23.54 3.65
N PRO A 356 -18.19 24.53 3.68
CA PRO A 356 -18.49 25.85 3.18
C PRO A 356 -18.83 25.80 1.69
N ILE A 357 -19.68 26.73 1.27
CA ILE A 357 -20.08 26.89 -0.14
C ILE A 357 -19.04 27.78 -0.82
N THR A 358 -18.64 27.43 -2.05
CA THR A 358 -17.76 28.24 -2.89
C THR A 358 -18.21 28.22 -4.35
N THR A 359 -17.59 29.05 -5.19
CA THR A 359 -17.77 29.07 -6.65
C THR A 359 -16.52 28.53 -7.36
N HIS A 360 -16.67 28.10 -8.62
CA HIS A 360 -15.52 27.72 -9.44
C HIS A 360 -14.54 28.88 -9.62
N SER A 361 -15.03 30.11 -9.80
CA SER A 361 -14.17 31.30 -9.96
C SER A 361 -13.33 31.57 -8.72
N ALA A 362 -13.94 31.54 -7.53
CA ALA A 362 -13.22 31.73 -6.27
C ALA A 362 -12.17 30.63 -6.04
N ALA A 363 -12.50 29.37 -6.36
CA ALA A 363 -11.53 28.27 -6.27
C ALA A 363 -10.37 28.43 -7.26
N MET A 364 -10.62 28.93 -8.48
CA MET A 364 -9.56 29.22 -9.45
C MET A 364 -8.66 30.38 -9.01
N GLU A 365 -9.21 31.40 -8.36
CA GLU A 365 -8.42 32.48 -7.75
C GLU A 365 -7.52 31.94 -6.63
N MET A 366 -8.02 31.05 -5.77
CA MET A 366 -7.20 30.38 -4.75
C MET A 366 -6.04 29.60 -5.39
N ILE A 367 -6.27 28.94 -6.53
CA ILE A 367 -5.24 28.23 -7.29
C ILE A 367 -4.20 29.20 -7.85
N ALA A 368 -4.63 30.32 -8.42
CA ALA A 368 -3.73 31.38 -8.90
C ALA A 368 -2.84 31.91 -7.77
N ASN A 369 -3.38 31.99 -6.55
CA ASN A 369 -2.65 32.36 -5.32
C ASN A 369 -1.81 31.22 -4.73
N GLY A 370 -1.66 30.08 -5.44
CA GLY A 370 -0.74 29.00 -5.09
C GLY A 370 -1.38 27.74 -4.49
N SER A 371 -2.69 27.78 -4.19
CA SER A 371 -3.41 26.62 -3.63
C SER A 371 -3.41 25.44 -4.60
N LYS A 372 -3.34 24.22 -4.06
CA LYS A 372 -3.34 22.98 -4.87
C LYS A 372 -4.72 22.35 -4.82
N LEU A 373 -5.63 22.90 -5.64
CA LEU A 373 -7.03 22.48 -5.66
C LEU A 373 -7.40 21.73 -6.95
N MET A 374 -8.32 20.78 -6.82
CA MET A 374 -8.93 20.04 -7.92
C MET A 374 -10.45 19.96 -7.72
N PHE A 375 -11.20 19.77 -8.79
CA PHE A 375 -12.65 19.60 -8.72
C PHE A 375 -13.02 18.12 -8.88
N ALA A 376 -14.07 17.69 -8.19
CA ALA A 376 -14.68 16.38 -8.42
C ALA A 376 -16.16 16.42 -8.02
N ASP A 377 -17.04 16.11 -8.96
CA ASP A 377 -18.49 16.25 -8.80
C ASP A 377 -18.85 17.70 -8.39
N ASP A 378 -19.32 17.90 -7.16
CA ASP A 378 -19.64 19.19 -6.57
C ASP A 378 -18.63 19.62 -5.48
N MET A 379 -17.49 18.92 -5.34
CA MET A 379 -16.51 19.17 -4.30
C MET A 379 -15.27 19.89 -4.84
N VAL A 380 -14.72 20.78 -4.01
CA VAL A 380 -13.36 21.31 -4.18
C VAL A 380 -12.44 20.56 -3.24
N LEU A 381 -11.39 19.97 -3.80
CA LEU A 381 -10.46 19.09 -3.10
C LEU A 381 -9.13 19.79 -2.88
N ASP A 382 -8.64 19.86 -1.63
CA ASP A 382 -7.24 20.19 -1.35
C ASP A 382 -6.38 18.94 -1.52
N VAL A 383 -5.51 18.97 -2.53
CA VAL A 383 -4.65 17.85 -2.87
C VAL A 383 -3.19 18.08 -2.51
N GLY A 384 -2.83 19.21 -1.90
CA GLY A 384 -1.43 19.59 -1.66
C GLY A 384 -0.62 18.51 -0.95
N GLY A 385 -1.12 18.00 0.18
CA GLY A 385 -0.50 16.88 0.90
C GLY A 385 -0.68 15.52 0.20
N PHE A 386 -1.81 15.34 -0.49
CA PHE A 386 -2.14 14.07 -1.14
C PHE A 386 -1.30 13.79 -2.40
N MET A 387 -0.83 14.83 -3.09
CA MET A 387 0.08 14.74 -4.23
C MET A 387 1.27 13.79 -3.96
N LEU A 388 1.88 13.91 -2.78
CA LEU A 388 3.02 13.09 -2.37
C LEU A 388 2.62 11.65 -2.00
N SER A 389 1.33 11.37 -1.85
CA SER A 389 0.82 10.08 -1.40
C SER A 389 0.11 9.32 -2.53
N HIS A 390 -0.14 9.99 -3.65
CA HIS A 390 -0.86 9.44 -4.78
C HIS A 390 -0.10 8.26 -5.41
N PRO A 391 -0.73 7.07 -5.56
CA PRO A 391 -0.05 5.86 -6.06
C PRO A 391 0.53 5.99 -7.46
N GLY A 392 -0.06 6.87 -8.27
CA GLY A 392 0.36 7.08 -9.64
C GLY A 392 1.36 8.22 -9.84
N GLY A 393 1.87 8.81 -8.76
CA GLY A 393 2.89 9.87 -8.80
C GLY A 393 2.32 11.25 -8.56
N SER A 394 3.17 12.16 -8.07
CA SER A 394 2.81 13.55 -7.79
C SER A 394 2.51 14.34 -9.06
N PHE A 395 3.19 14.00 -10.16
CA PHE A 395 3.05 14.69 -11.43
C PHE A 395 1.61 14.62 -11.97
N MET A 396 0.94 13.45 -11.87
CA MET A 396 -0.45 13.29 -12.34
C MET A 396 -1.43 14.21 -11.63
N ILE A 397 -1.19 14.48 -10.34
CA ILE A 397 -2.02 15.40 -9.56
C ILE A 397 -1.62 16.85 -9.88
N SER A 398 -0.32 17.15 -9.98
CA SER A 398 0.17 18.50 -10.29
C SER A 398 -0.31 19.05 -11.64
N GLU A 399 -0.48 18.18 -12.63
CA GLU A 399 -0.92 18.61 -13.95
C GLU A 399 -2.43 18.86 -14.00
N CYS A 400 -3.21 18.13 -13.17
CA CYS A 400 -4.66 18.25 -13.06
C CYS A 400 -5.14 19.33 -12.07
N ILE A 401 -4.25 20.14 -11.49
CA ILE A 401 -4.65 21.28 -10.64
C ILE A 401 -5.57 22.21 -11.44
N GLY A 402 -6.74 22.52 -10.87
CA GLY A 402 -7.80 23.31 -11.52
C GLY A 402 -8.67 22.54 -12.52
N GLU A 403 -8.43 21.24 -12.75
CA GLU A 403 -9.28 20.41 -13.60
C GLU A 403 -10.38 19.70 -12.80
N ASP A 404 -11.49 19.38 -13.47
CA ASP A 404 -12.44 18.38 -12.99
C ASP A 404 -11.88 16.97 -13.20
N THR A 405 -11.71 16.27 -12.10
CA THR A 405 -11.03 14.98 -12.04
C THR A 405 -11.96 13.80 -11.84
N GLY A 406 -13.26 14.05 -11.73
CA GLY A 406 -14.28 13.02 -11.76
C GLY A 406 -14.13 12.10 -12.98
N LYS A 407 -13.88 12.69 -14.16
CA LYS A 407 -13.69 11.97 -15.42
C LYS A 407 -12.54 10.95 -15.40
N TYR A 408 -11.46 11.24 -14.69
CA TYR A 408 -10.33 10.31 -14.52
C TYR A 408 -10.69 9.19 -13.54
N MET A 409 -11.47 9.47 -12.51
CA MET A 409 -11.87 8.48 -11.51
C MET A 409 -12.80 7.42 -12.07
N VAL A 410 -13.77 7.83 -12.90
CA VAL A 410 -14.71 6.90 -13.51
C VAL A 410 -14.10 6.18 -14.74
N GLY A 411 -12.91 6.57 -15.19
CA GLY A 411 -12.27 6.02 -16.38
C GLY A 411 -12.95 6.47 -17.69
N CYS A 412 -13.52 7.67 -17.72
CA CYS A 412 -13.92 8.33 -18.97
C CYS A 412 -12.69 8.89 -19.71
N SER A 413 -11.68 9.29 -18.95
CA SER A 413 -10.47 9.92 -19.47
C SER A 413 -9.24 9.34 -18.79
N SER A 414 -8.11 9.43 -19.47
CA SER A 414 -6.80 9.14 -18.90
C SER A 414 -5.95 10.40 -18.80
N TYR A 415 -4.99 10.33 -17.89
CA TYR A 415 -3.87 11.24 -17.89
C TYR A 415 -2.94 10.87 -19.06
N GLY A 416 -2.72 11.81 -19.98
CA GLY A 416 -1.89 11.61 -21.18
C GLY A 416 -2.53 10.69 -22.24
N GLY A 417 -2.13 10.85 -23.51
CA GLY A 417 -2.64 10.01 -24.60
C GLY A 417 -2.09 8.58 -24.61
N ALA A 418 -1.05 8.29 -23.82
CA ALA A 418 -0.33 7.01 -23.85
C ALA A 418 -0.82 5.97 -22.82
N ILE A 419 -1.67 6.38 -21.88
CA ILE A 419 -2.19 5.50 -20.81
C ILE A 419 -3.67 5.26 -21.07
N LEU A 420 -4.11 4.01 -20.96
CA LEU A 420 -5.53 3.67 -21.07
C LEU A 420 -6.31 4.22 -19.86
N PRO A 421 -7.54 4.73 -20.06
CA PRO A 421 -8.39 5.16 -18.95
C PRO A 421 -8.61 4.04 -17.92
N TYR A 422 -8.52 4.40 -16.64
CA TYR A 422 -8.65 3.46 -15.53
C TYR A 422 -9.82 3.84 -14.61
N THR A 423 -10.78 2.94 -14.45
CA THR A 423 -11.86 3.12 -13.48
C THR A 423 -11.37 2.77 -12.08
N HIS A 424 -11.41 3.75 -11.18
CA HIS A 424 -10.97 3.60 -9.81
C HIS A 424 -12.00 2.86 -8.94
N SER A 425 -11.53 2.20 -7.87
CA SER A 425 -12.40 1.51 -6.91
C SER A 425 -13.24 2.49 -6.06
N ASN A 426 -14.36 2.03 -5.50
CA ASN A 426 -15.18 2.84 -4.58
C ASN A 426 -14.37 3.36 -3.37
N LYS A 427 -13.33 2.62 -2.93
CA LYS A 427 -12.42 3.08 -1.87
C LYS A 427 -11.65 4.33 -2.29
N ALA A 428 -11.24 4.44 -3.55
CA ALA A 428 -10.58 5.64 -4.06
C ALA A 428 -11.53 6.85 -4.08
N PHE A 429 -12.80 6.66 -4.47
CA PHE A 429 -13.83 7.71 -4.36
C PHE A 429 -14.04 8.17 -2.91
N SER A 430 -13.88 7.29 -1.93
CA SER A 430 -13.96 7.68 -0.50
C SER A 430 -12.85 8.64 -0.07
N TYR A 431 -11.73 8.72 -0.82
CA TYR A 431 -10.66 9.65 -0.51
C TYR A 431 -11.02 11.09 -0.86
N PHE A 432 -11.78 11.34 -1.93
CA PHE A 432 -12.29 12.68 -2.25
C PHE A 432 -13.00 13.31 -1.05
N LYS A 433 -13.82 12.53 -0.34
CA LYS A 433 -14.51 13.00 0.87
C LYS A 433 -13.58 13.51 1.97
N ASN A 434 -12.36 12.96 2.10
CA ASN A 434 -11.41 13.42 3.12
C ASN A 434 -10.54 14.60 2.63
N LEU A 435 -10.56 14.89 1.32
CA LEU A 435 -9.83 15.99 0.70
C LEU A 435 -10.73 17.21 0.45
N ALA A 436 -12.06 17.04 0.52
CA ALA A 436 -13.03 18.08 0.26
C ALA A 436 -12.95 19.20 1.32
N ILE A 437 -12.71 20.42 0.88
CA ILE A 437 -12.65 21.63 1.72
C ILE A 437 -13.90 22.50 1.58
N SER A 438 -14.62 22.39 0.47
CA SER A 438 -15.85 23.14 0.17
C SER A 438 -16.70 22.42 -0.88
N ARG A 439 -17.93 22.88 -1.07
CA ARG A 439 -18.85 22.41 -2.11
C ARG A 439 -19.28 23.54 -3.04
N ILE A 440 -19.54 23.19 -4.28
CA ILE A 440 -20.08 24.08 -5.30
C ILE A 440 -21.56 23.72 -5.49
N PRO A 441 -22.50 24.66 -5.27
CA PRO A 441 -23.91 24.36 -5.36
C PRO A 441 -24.34 24.24 -6.83
N THR A 442 -25.46 23.55 -7.05
CA THR A 442 -26.16 23.62 -8.33
C THR A 442 -26.55 25.08 -8.61
N PRO A 443 -26.30 25.61 -9.82
CA PRO A 443 -26.73 26.97 -10.15
C PRO A 443 -28.24 27.11 -9.98
N GLU A 444 -28.66 28.22 -9.37
CA GLU A 444 -30.07 28.55 -9.19
C GLU A 444 -30.76 28.62 -10.56
N GLY A 445 -31.95 28.04 -10.69
CA GLY A 445 -32.71 28.04 -11.94
C GLY A 445 -32.27 26.99 -12.98
N TYR A 446 -31.07 26.42 -12.90
CA TYR A 446 -30.61 25.40 -13.87
C TYR A 446 -31.51 24.16 -13.87
N LEU A 447 -31.66 23.56 -12.69
CA LEU A 447 -32.48 22.39 -12.43
C LEU A 447 -33.27 22.65 -11.15
N TYR A 448 -34.59 22.60 -11.22
CA TYR A 448 -35.46 22.80 -10.05
C TYR A 448 -36.28 21.55 -9.78
N SER A 449 -36.56 21.30 -8.50
CA SER A 449 -37.40 20.18 -8.06
C SER A 449 -38.75 20.70 -7.56
N PRO A 450 -39.86 20.50 -8.30
CA PRO A 450 -41.19 20.89 -7.85
C PRO A 450 -41.59 20.19 -6.53
N THR A 451 -41.05 19.00 -6.28
CA THR A 451 -41.31 18.16 -5.11
C THR A 451 -40.33 18.39 -3.96
N ASN A 452 -39.38 19.32 -4.11
CA ASN A 452 -38.31 19.63 -3.14
C ASN A 452 -37.42 18.40 -2.80
N ASN A 453 -37.27 17.49 -3.77
CA ASN A 453 -36.43 16.31 -3.65
C ASN A 453 -34.94 16.66 -3.77
N ASN A 454 -34.10 15.86 -3.09
CA ASN A 454 -32.65 16.07 -3.10
C ASN A 454 -32.02 15.60 -4.43
N HIS A 455 -31.14 16.41 -5.02
CA HIS A 455 -30.42 16.14 -6.27
C HIS A 455 -29.39 14.98 -6.19
N ASN A 456 -29.29 14.28 -5.05
CA ASN A 456 -28.31 13.22 -4.81
C ASN A 456 -28.46 12.00 -5.72
N GLN A 457 -29.66 11.72 -6.22
CA GLN A 457 -29.94 10.70 -7.22
C GLN A 457 -31.28 11.02 -7.88
N MET A 458 -31.24 11.32 -9.17
CA MET A 458 -32.40 11.77 -9.93
C MET A 458 -32.74 10.72 -10.98
N GLU A 459 -34.02 10.40 -11.08
CA GLU A 459 -34.54 9.42 -12.03
C GLU A 459 -35.20 10.13 -13.19
N PHE A 460 -34.77 9.81 -14.41
CA PHE A 460 -35.35 10.34 -15.64
C PHE A 460 -35.70 9.22 -16.61
N ALA A 461 -36.94 9.21 -17.09
CA ALA A 461 -37.42 8.28 -18.11
C ALA A 461 -37.04 8.74 -19.52
N LEU A 462 -36.64 7.80 -20.39
CA LEU A 462 -36.42 8.03 -21.81
C LEU A 462 -37.73 8.34 -22.51
N VAL A 463 -37.85 9.51 -23.11
CA VAL A 463 -39.05 9.92 -23.87
C VAL A 463 -38.82 9.78 -25.36
N SER A 464 -37.63 10.17 -25.84
CA SER A 464 -37.30 10.13 -27.27
C SER A 464 -35.82 9.85 -27.48
N LYS A 465 -35.52 9.13 -28.57
CA LYS A 465 -34.18 8.78 -29.02
C LYS A 465 -34.09 8.95 -30.53
N LYS A 466 -33.22 9.84 -30.99
CA LYS A 466 -33.01 10.16 -32.40
C LYS A 466 -31.57 9.87 -32.80
N ALA A 467 -31.38 9.18 -33.93
CA ALA A 467 -30.06 9.01 -34.53
C ALA A 467 -29.61 10.32 -35.18
N LEU A 468 -28.40 10.77 -34.86
CA LEU A 468 -27.72 11.88 -35.53
C LEU A 468 -26.79 11.38 -36.63
N ASN A 469 -26.21 10.18 -36.43
CA ASN A 469 -25.51 9.38 -37.43
C ASN A 469 -25.51 7.90 -36.97
N ASP A 470 -24.80 7.02 -37.68
CA ASP A 470 -24.76 5.57 -37.42
C ASP A 470 -24.36 5.17 -35.99
N SER A 471 -23.63 6.03 -35.28
CA SER A 471 -23.09 5.74 -33.95
C SER A 471 -23.44 6.77 -32.89
N THR A 472 -24.06 7.90 -33.25
CA THR A 472 -24.29 9.03 -32.35
C THR A 472 -25.78 9.32 -32.25
N PHE A 473 -26.28 9.44 -31.03
CA PHE A 473 -27.69 9.56 -30.74
C PHE A 473 -27.96 10.76 -29.83
N LEU A 474 -29.07 11.44 -30.08
CA LEU A 474 -29.67 12.45 -29.20
C LEU A 474 -30.82 11.80 -28.44
N ILE A 475 -30.81 11.92 -27.11
CA ILE A 475 -31.88 11.43 -26.25
C ILE A 475 -32.51 12.55 -25.43
N TYR A 476 -33.80 12.38 -25.16
CA TYR A 476 -34.63 13.26 -24.36
C TYR A 476 -35.14 12.51 -23.15
N LEU A 477 -34.94 13.10 -21.97
CA LEU A 477 -35.20 12.47 -20.69
C LEU A 477 -36.11 13.35 -19.85
N LYS A 478 -37.16 12.78 -19.27
CA LYS A 478 -38.16 13.49 -18.44
C LYS A 478 -38.17 12.94 -17.02
N SER A 479 -38.35 13.82 -16.05
CA SER A 479 -38.59 13.45 -14.65
C SER A 479 -39.82 14.19 -14.14
N ASP A 480 -40.57 13.54 -13.27
CA ASP A 480 -41.69 14.17 -12.56
C ASP A 480 -41.19 15.03 -11.39
N ASP A 481 -40.01 14.71 -10.85
CA ASP A 481 -39.42 15.34 -9.67
C ASP A 481 -38.42 16.45 -10.00
N PHE A 482 -37.91 16.49 -11.23
CA PHE A 482 -36.85 17.41 -11.63
C PHE A 482 -37.10 17.98 -13.02
N LYS A 483 -36.95 19.29 -13.15
CA LYS A 483 -37.13 20.01 -14.41
C LYS A 483 -35.92 20.87 -14.71
N MET A 484 -35.31 20.66 -15.88
CA MET A 484 -34.27 21.55 -16.41
C MET A 484 -34.89 22.82 -17.00
N ALA A 485 -34.21 23.94 -16.88
CA ALA A 485 -34.59 25.16 -17.59
C ALA A 485 -34.66 24.91 -19.11
N VAL A 486 -35.70 25.46 -19.75
CA VAL A 486 -35.94 25.32 -21.20
C VAL A 486 -34.83 25.99 -22.01
N HIS A 487 -34.37 27.14 -21.54
CA HIS A 487 -33.29 27.91 -22.14
C HIS A 487 -32.22 28.22 -21.10
N CYS A 488 -30.97 28.29 -21.57
CA CYS A 488 -29.87 28.78 -20.76
C CYS A 488 -30.11 30.27 -20.46
N GLN A 489 -30.16 30.64 -19.18
CA GLN A 489 -30.37 32.04 -18.75
C GLN A 489 -29.07 32.74 -18.35
N ASP A 490 -28.04 31.97 -18.03
CA ASP A 490 -26.74 32.46 -17.57
C ASP A 490 -25.64 31.68 -18.29
N PRO A 491 -24.68 32.36 -18.97
CA PRO A 491 -23.62 31.70 -19.73
C PRO A 491 -22.73 30.78 -18.87
N SER A 492 -22.73 30.94 -17.55
CA SER A 492 -21.97 30.09 -16.62
C SER A 492 -22.53 28.66 -16.52
N TRP A 493 -23.75 28.45 -17.02
CA TRP A 493 -24.40 27.14 -17.07
C TRP A 493 -23.88 26.27 -18.21
N ILE A 494 -23.34 26.89 -19.26
CA ILE A 494 -22.95 26.22 -20.49
C ILE A 494 -21.76 25.28 -20.24
N GLY A 495 -21.87 24.06 -20.77
CA GLY A 495 -20.83 23.03 -20.67
C GLY A 495 -20.78 22.29 -19.34
N LYS A 496 -21.72 22.55 -18.42
CA LYS A 496 -21.91 21.68 -17.25
C LYS A 496 -22.36 20.29 -17.68
N HIS A 497 -22.01 19.29 -16.87
CA HIS A 497 -22.23 17.89 -17.22
C HIS A 497 -22.93 17.13 -16.12
N PHE A 498 -23.48 15.97 -16.46
CA PHE A 498 -24.16 15.08 -15.54
C PHE A 498 -23.47 13.73 -15.51
N MET A 499 -23.48 13.08 -14.35
CA MET A 499 -23.06 11.70 -14.20
C MET A 499 -24.28 10.78 -14.37
N ILE A 500 -24.21 9.87 -15.33
CA ILE A 500 -25.16 8.77 -15.47
C ILE A 500 -24.61 7.54 -14.74
N LEU A 501 -25.48 6.87 -13.96
CA LEU A 501 -25.17 5.68 -13.18
C LEU A 501 -25.97 4.49 -13.70
N HIS A 502 -25.27 3.39 -13.96
CA HIS A 502 -25.88 2.11 -14.31
C HIS A 502 -25.29 1.02 -13.42
N SER A 503 -26.12 0.33 -12.66
CA SER A 503 -25.71 -0.75 -11.78
C SER A 503 -26.34 -2.07 -12.22
N THR A 504 -25.48 -3.07 -12.40
CA THR A 504 -25.86 -4.48 -12.53
C THR A 504 -25.53 -5.22 -11.23
N ARG A 505 -25.97 -6.47 -11.10
CA ARG A 505 -25.66 -7.32 -9.92
C ARG A 505 -24.16 -7.42 -9.61
N LEU A 506 -23.30 -7.31 -10.63
CA LEU A 506 -21.85 -7.51 -10.51
C LEU A 506 -21.04 -6.22 -10.60
N LYS A 507 -21.58 -5.15 -11.18
CA LYS A 507 -20.80 -3.96 -11.56
C LYS A 507 -21.66 -2.70 -11.62
N THR A 508 -21.13 -1.62 -11.04
CA THR A 508 -21.64 -0.25 -11.25
C THR A 508 -20.72 0.50 -12.21
N VAL A 509 -21.30 1.11 -13.23
CA VAL A 509 -20.64 1.96 -14.22
C VAL A 509 -21.14 3.39 -14.05
N ARG A 510 -20.22 4.35 -14.09
CA ARG A 510 -20.48 5.78 -13.99
C ARG A 510 -19.85 6.48 -15.18
N ARG A 511 -20.55 7.40 -15.83
CA ARG A 511 -20.01 8.16 -16.97
C ARG A 511 -20.55 9.58 -16.95
N TYR A 512 -19.71 10.55 -17.29
CA TYR A 512 -20.11 11.94 -17.44
C TYR A 512 -20.53 12.24 -18.87
N TYR A 513 -21.59 13.01 -19.02
CA TYR A 513 -22.11 13.48 -20.29
C TYR A 513 -22.48 14.96 -20.15
N SER A 514 -22.01 15.78 -21.09
CA SER A 514 -22.48 17.16 -21.21
C SER A 514 -23.93 17.15 -21.65
N THR A 515 -24.77 17.92 -20.96
CA THR A 515 -26.13 18.17 -21.45
C THR A 515 -26.13 19.31 -22.45
N MET A 516 -27.29 19.59 -23.03
CA MET A 516 -27.51 20.75 -23.88
C MET A 516 -28.87 21.38 -23.62
N PHE A 517 -28.92 22.71 -23.68
CA PHE A 517 -30.16 23.48 -23.64
C PHE A 517 -30.79 23.57 -25.02
N VAL A 518 -29.98 23.80 -26.06
CA VAL A 518 -30.47 23.92 -27.44
C VAL A 518 -31.07 22.61 -27.93
N ASP A 519 -32.20 22.70 -28.63
CA ASP A 519 -32.71 21.59 -29.45
C ASP A 519 -32.20 21.75 -30.88
N LEU A 520 -31.45 20.76 -31.37
CA LEU A 520 -30.83 20.84 -32.70
C LEU A 520 -31.86 20.82 -33.84
N ILE A 521 -33.02 20.19 -33.63
CA ILE A 521 -34.08 20.11 -34.64
C ILE A 521 -34.77 21.47 -34.72
N GLU A 522 -35.13 22.04 -33.56
CA GLU A 522 -35.70 23.38 -33.47
C GLU A 522 -34.74 24.39 -34.11
N TRP A 523 -33.46 24.39 -33.72
CA TRP A 523 -32.45 25.28 -34.28
C TRP A 523 -32.33 25.12 -35.81
N SER A 524 -32.37 23.89 -36.33
CA SER A 524 -32.31 23.64 -37.78
C SER A 524 -33.50 24.24 -38.53
N THR A 525 -34.67 24.25 -37.90
CA THR A 525 -35.89 24.82 -38.46
C THR A 525 -35.80 26.34 -38.44
N GLU A 526 -35.36 26.92 -37.31
CA GLU A 526 -35.23 28.37 -37.14
C GLU A 526 -34.25 29.03 -38.12
N ILE A 527 -33.19 28.32 -38.51
CA ILE A 527 -32.20 28.81 -39.49
C ILE A 527 -32.53 28.40 -40.93
N GLY A 528 -33.68 27.74 -41.15
CA GLY A 528 -34.18 27.38 -42.47
C GLY A 528 -33.42 26.25 -43.17
N LEU A 529 -32.80 25.34 -42.42
CA LEU A 529 -32.19 24.12 -42.98
C LEU A 529 -33.20 23.01 -43.24
N THR A 530 -34.25 22.94 -42.42
CA THR A 530 -35.30 21.94 -42.54
C THR A 530 -36.64 22.62 -42.80
N GLN A 531 -37.39 22.12 -43.79
CA GLN A 531 -38.78 22.56 -44.01
C GLN A 531 -39.66 21.92 -42.95
N SER A 532 -40.56 22.72 -42.38
CA SER A 532 -41.50 22.39 -41.28
C SER A 532 -41.85 20.90 -41.20
N VAL A 533 -41.19 20.17 -40.29
CA VAL A 533 -41.73 18.92 -39.79
C VAL A 533 -42.97 19.27 -38.97
N GLU A 534 -44.02 18.45 -39.07
CA GLU A 534 -45.20 18.47 -38.18
C GLU A 534 -44.80 19.00 -36.81
N ARG A 535 -45.39 20.16 -36.46
CA ARG A 535 -45.21 20.91 -35.22
C ARG A 535 -44.57 20.01 -34.16
N VAL A 536 -43.23 20.08 -34.03
CA VAL A 536 -42.51 19.31 -33.02
C VAL A 536 -43.31 19.53 -31.74
N GLU A 537 -43.91 18.47 -31.20
CA GLU A 537 -44.68 18.57 -29.96
C GLU A 537 -43.81 19.39 -29.03
N ARG A 538 -44.34 20.54 -28.57
CA ARG A 538 -43.60 21.49 -27.76
C ARG A 538 -42.76 20.69 -26.79
N VAL A 539 -41.45 20.88 -26.84
CA VAL A 539 -40.52 20.23 -25.92
C VAL A 539 -41.07 20.53 -24.52
N ASP A 540 -41.63 19.50 -23.87
CA ASP A 540 -42.22 19.66 -22.55
C ASP A 540 -41.22 20.37 -21.63
N ASP A 541 -41.67 21.34 -20.85
CA ASP A 541 -40.80 22.00 -19.88
C ASP A 541 -40.17 20.96 -18.96
N GLY A 542 -38.84 20.99 -18.83
CA GLY A 542 -38.10 20.16 -17.89
C GLY A 542 -37.30 18.99 -18.48
N LEU A 543 -37.24 18.81 -19.80
CA LEU A 543 -36.44 17.74 -20.40
C LEU A 543 -34.93 17.95 -20.26
N VAL A 544 -34.21 16.88 -19.91
CA VAL A 544 -32.75 16.81 -19.98
C VAL A 544 -32.34 16.13 -21.29
N LYS A 545 -31.36 16.70 -21.99
CA LYS A 545 -30.94 16.25 -23.32
C LYS A 545 -29.49 15.78 -23.28
N PHE A 546 -29.17 14.66 -23.94
CA PHE A 546 -27.79 14.20 -24.09
C PHE A 546 -27.50 13.75 -25.50
N ILE A 547 -26.30 14.09 -25.98
CA ILE A 547 -25.71 13.48 -27.17
C ILE A 547 -24.63 12.51 -26.71
N TYR A 548 -24.71 11.27 -27.17
CA TYR A 548 -23.71 10.26 -26.87
C TYR A 548 -23.35 9.42 -28.10
N LYS A 549 -22.10 8.96 -28.13
CA LYS A 549 -21.59 8.04 -29.15
C LYS A 549 -21.54 6.61 -28.59
N VAL A 550 -22.07 5.66 -29.36
CA VAL A 550 -21.99 4.22 -29.06
C VAL A 550 -20.59 3.72 -29.40
N TYR A 551 -19.98 3.03 -28.44
CA TYR A 551 -18.67 2.42 -28.61
C TYR A 551 -18.81 0.90 -28.52
N PRO A 552 -18.28 0.13 -29.48
CA PRO A 552 -18.23 -1.33 -29.37
C PRO A 552 -17.59 -1.75 -28.04
N GLY A 553 -18.26 -2.62 -27.28
CA GLY A 553 -17.81 -3.07 -25.96
C GLY A 553 -17.99 -2.05 -24.81
N GLY A 554 -18.50 -0.85 -25.07
CA GLY A 554 -18.75 0.17 -24.07
C GLY A 554 -19.98 -0.12 -23.22
N TYR A 555 -19.82 -0.46 -21.93
CA TYR A 555 -20.94 -0.83 -21.05
C TYR A 555 -22.06 0.22 -20.98
N MET A 556 -21.74 1.49 -20.66
CA MET A 556 -22.76 2.53 -20.47
C MET A 556 -23.45 2.91 -21.78
N THR A 557 -22.69 3.11 -22.84
CA THR A 557 -23.24 3.59 -24.11
C THR A 557 -24.08 2.51 -24.80
N ASN A 558 -23.73 1.23 -24.65
CA ASN A 558 -24.61 0.13 -25.09
C ASN A 558 -25.87 0.01 -24.22
N HIS A 559 -25.77 0.21 -22.90
CA HIS A 559 -26.96 0.26 -22.04
C HIS A 559 -27.91 1.38 -22.46
N MET A 560 -27.40 2.61 -22.62
CA MET A 560 -28.20 3.74 -23.14
C MET A 560 -28.78 3.44 -24.52
N ASN A 561 -28.02 2.74 -25.38
CA ASN A 561 -28.51 2.35 -26.70
C ASN A 561 -29.62 1.30 -26.67
N SER A 562 -29.64 0.42 -25.67
CA SER A 562 -30.67 -0.62 -25.50
C SER A 562 -31.93 -0.14 -24.78
N LEU A 563 -31.94 1.08 -24.23
CA LEU A 563 -33.10 1.58 -23.49
C LEU A 563 -34.33 1.73 -24.39
N ASN A 564 -35.47 1.30 -23.86
CA ASN A 564 -36.78 1.54 -24.45
C ASN A 564 -37.40 2.83 -23.92
N ILE A 565 -38.33 3.41 -24.67
CA ILE A 565 -39.12 4.56 -24.21
C ILE A 565 -39.86 4.17 -22.91
N GLY A 566 -39.82 5.06 -21.93
CA GLY A 566 -40.36 4.86 -20.57
C GLY A 566 -39.35 4.29 -19.57
N GLU A 567 -38.23 3.71 -20.01
CA GLU A 567 -37.21 3.19 -19.09
C GLU A 567 -36.36 4.31 -18.47
N VAL A 568 -35.93 4.10 -17.23
CA VAL A 568 -35.35 5.14 -16.38
C VAL A 568 -33.82 5.08 -16.34
N LEU A 569 -33.20 6.25 -16.41
CA LEU A 569 -31.78 6.48 -16.12
C LEU A 569 -31.61 7.17 -14.76
N ASN A 570 -30.59 6.72 -14.03
CA ASN A 570 -30.15 7.36 -12.80
C ASN A 570 -29.08 8.40 -13.10
N ILE A 571 -29.33 9.65 -12.72
CA ILE A 571 -28.54 10.82 -13.08
C ILE A 571 -28.17 11.62 -11.82
N LYS A 572 -26.98 12.22 -11.83
CA LYS A 572 -26.50 13.16 -10.82
C LYS A 572 -25.87 14.38 -11.47
N GLY A 573 -25.97 15.54 -10.84
CA GLY A 573 -25.43 16.80 -11.34
C GLY A 573 -26.47 17.93 -11.28
N PRO A 574 -26.25 19.04 -11.99
CA PRO A 574 -25.10 19.31 -12.86
C PRO A 574 -23.79 19.48 -12.08
N TYR A 575 -22.68 19.10 -12.70
CA TYR A 575 -21.32 19.18 -12.18
C TYR A 575 -20.38 19.93 -13.14
N GLY A 576 -19.18 20.20 -12.63
CA GLY A 576 -18.08 20.78 -13.39
C GLY A 576 -18.15 22.30 -13.58
N PRO A 577 -17.00 22.89 -13.99
CA PRO A 577 -16.85 24.33 -14.18
C PRO A 577 -17.59 24.87 -15.41
N GLY A 578 -18.01 23.99 -16.33
CA GLY A 578 -18.53 24.40 -17.63
C GLY A 578 -17.49 25.21 -18.40
N LEU A 579 -17.95 26.23 -19.11
CA LEU A 579 -17.08 27.15 -19.85
C LEU A 579 -16.47 28.27 -18.97
N MET A 580 -16.83 28.36 -17.69
CA MET A 580 -16.42 29.44 -16.78
C MET A 580 -16.69 30.85 -17.34
N LEU A 581 -17.75 30.98 -18.13
CA LEU A 581 -18.13 32.23 -18.79
C LEU A 581 -19.15 32.97 -17.95
N SER A 582 -18.81 34.14 -17.40
CA SER A 582 -19.75 34.99 -16.65
C SER A 582 -20.34 36.11 -17.50
N ILE A 583 -19.62 36.56 -18.53
CA ILE A 583 -20.02 37.61 -19.45
C ILE A 583 -19.65 37.24 -20.88
N MET A 584 -20.45 37.67 -21.85
CA MET A 584 -20.21 37.47 -23.28
C MET A 584 -19.28 38.55 -23.86
N GLU A 585 -18.08 38.70 -23.30
CA GLU A 585 -17.04 39.64 -23.78
C GLU A 585 -15.67 38.95 -23.78
N GLY A 586 -14.81 39.17 -24.78
CA GLY A 586 -13.48 38.57 -24.90
C GLY A 586 -13.28 37.78 -26.20
N ASN A 587 -12.07 37.23 -26.38
CA ASN A 587 -11.68 36.44 -27.54
C ASN A 587 -11.45 34.98 -27.15
N TYR A 588 -12.27 34.09 -27.68
CA TYR A 588 -12.38 32.70 -27.23
C TYR A 588 -12.07 31.73 -28.35
N LEU A 589 -11.36 30.66 -28.00
CA LEU A 589 -11.07 29.53 -28.88
C LEU A 589 -11.76 28.27 -28.33
N ALA A 590 -12.51 27.57 -29.17
CA ALA A 590 -13.20 26.33 -28.80
C ALA A 590 -12.71 25.17 -29.68
N PHE A 591 -12.19 24.11 -29.07
CA PHE A 591 -11.70 22.92 -29.75
C PHE A 591 -12.59 21.73 -29.37
N GLY A 592 -13.47 21.33 -30.28
CA GLY A 592 -14.43 20.23 -30.07
C GLY A 592 -14.07 19.01 -30.90
N GLY A 593 -13.62 17.93 -30.26
CA GLY A 593 -13.37 16.64 -30.90
C GLY A 593 -14.55 15.68 -30.75
N GLY A 594 -15.22 15.34 -31.86
CA GLY A 594 -16.38 14.46 -31.84
C GLY A 594 -17.52 15.00 -30.97
N THR A 595 -18.00 14.19 -30.00
CA THR A 595 -19.02 14.63 -29.03
C THR A 595 -18.53 15.74 -28.08
N GLY A 596 -17.24 16.07 -28.08
CA GLY A 596 -16.73 17.26 -27.40
C GLY A 596 -17.25 18.58 -27.98
N LEU A 597 -17.92 18.55 -29.14
CA LEU A 597 -18.58 19.71 -29.73
C LEU A 597 -19.80 20.20 -28.92
N VAL A 598 -20.48 19.30 -28.18
CA VAL A 598 -21.79 19.57 -27.54
C VAL A 598 -21.85 20.88 -26.75
N PRO A 599 -20.90 21.19 -25.83
CA PRO A 599 -20.94 22.44 -25.07
C PRO A 599 -20.91 23.70 -25.94
N PHE A 600 -20.25 23.63 -27.08
CA PHE A 600 -20.07 24.79 -27.97
C PHE A 600 -21.31 25.05 -28.81
N LEU A 601 -22.17 24.05 -29.02
CA LEU A 601 -23.46 24.25 -29.69
C LEU A 601 -24.38 25.15 -28.85
N ASP A 602 -24.44 24.90 -27.54
CA ASP A 602 -25.15 25.77 -26.60
C ASP A 602 -24.56 27.20 -26.59
N LEU A 603 -23.23 27.34 -26.59
CA LEU A 603 -22.59 28.64 -26.61
C LEU A 603 -22.94 29.44 -27.88
N ILE A 604 -22.84 28.80 -29.05
CA ILE A 604 -23.16 29.43 -30.33
C ILE A 604 -24.63 29.84 -30.35
N TYR A 605 -25.53 28.93 -29.95
CA TYR A 605 -26.97 29.20 -29.93
C TYR A 605 -27.32 30.32 -28.93
N TYR A 606 -26.76 30.29 -27.73
CA TYR A 606 -26.95 31.33 -26.71
C TYR A 606 -26.50 32.70 -27.23
N ALA A 607 -25.28 32.78 -27.80
CA ALA A 607 -24.75 34.02 -28.36
C ALA A 607 -25.60 34.57 -29.52
N TRP A 608 -26.19 33.68 -30.31
CA TRP A 608 -27.04 34.05 -31.44
C TRP A 608 -28.46 34.47 -31.03
N LYS A 609 -29.09 33.74 -30.09
CA LYS A 609 -30.50 33.91 -29.73
C LYS A 609 -30.75 34.84 -28.56
N VAL A 610 -29.94 34.72 -27.52
CA VAL A 610 -30.01 35.61 -26.34
C VAL A 610 -29.25 36.90 -26.62
N GLY A 611 -28.14 36.78 -27.34
CA GLY A 611 -27.33 37.90 -27.82
C GLY A 611 -25.97 37.98 -27.14
N CYS A 612 -25.04 38.64 -27.83
CA CYS A 612 -23.72 38.99 -27.31
C CYS A 612 -23.34 40.40 -27.78
N ASN A 613 -22.34 41.01 -27.14
CA ASN A 613 -21.77 42.25 -27.67
C ASN A 613 -20.84 41.90 -28.84
N GLU A 614 -21.37 41.97 -30.07
CA GLU A 614 -20.67 41.51 -31.27
C GLU A 614 -19.32 42.21 -31.52
N ASN A 615 -19.12 43.41 -30.96
CA ASN A 615 -17.85 44.13 -31.05
C ASN A 615 -16.79 43.61 -30.07
N LYS A 616 -17.21 43.11 -28.91
CA LYS A 616 -16.31 42.67 -27.84
C LYS A 616 -16.18 41.16 -27.72
N PHE A 617 -17.19 40.40 -28.13
CA PHE A 617 -17.19 38.95 -28.14
C PHE A 617 -16.64 38.44 -29.47
N LYS A 618 -15.63 37.58 -29.43
CA LYS A 618 -15.12 36.84 -30.59
C LYS A 618 -15.01 35.37 -30.21
N LEU A 619 -15.59 34.49 -31.01
CA LEU A 619 -15.55 33.06 -30.82
C LEU A 619 -15.04 32.39 -32.10
N THR A 620 -13.96 31.62 -31.97
CA THR A 620 -13.46 30.75 -33.04
C THR A 620 -13.62 29.30 -32.62
N VAL A 621 -14.42 28.55 -33.38
CA VAL A 621 -14.73 27.14 -33.12
C VAL A 621 -14.01 26.26 -34.13
N PHE A 622 -13.24 25.31 -33.62
CA PHE A 622 -12.60 24.24 -34.37
C PHE A 622 -13.31 22.93 -34.05
N ALA A 623 -14.12 22.44 -34.99
CA ALA A 623 -14.91 21.22 -34.86
C ALA A 623 -14.21 20.08 -35.61
N PHE A 624 -13.74 19.07 -34.89
CA PHE A 624 -12.94 17.97 -35.43
C PHE A 624 -13.74 16.67 -35.50
N PHE A 625 -13.77 16.07 -36.68
CA PHE A 625 -14.40 14.77 -36.92
C PHE A 625 -13.53 13.92 -37.84
N ARG A 626 -13.74 12.60 -37.82
CA ARG A 626 -13.01 11.69 -38.70
C ARG A 626 -13.38 11.90 -40.17
N SER A 627 -14.67 12.10 -40.43
CA SER A 627 -15.25 12.32 -41.74
C SER A 627 -16.60 13.02 -41.57
N TRP A 628 -17.19 13.53 -42.65
CA TRP A 628 -18.49 14.19 -42.60
C TRP A 628 -19.60 13.29 -42.00
N LYS A 629 -19.64 12.02 -42.40
CA LYS A 629 -20.62 11.02 -41.90
C LYS A 629 -20.49 10.71 -40.41
N ASP A 630 -19.31 10.90 -39.83
CA ASP A 630 -19.08 10.71 -38.39
C ASP A 630 -19.52 11.94 -37.57
N GLY A 631 -19.77 13.07 -38.25
CA GLY A 631 -20.19 14.34 -37.67
C GLY A 631 -21.65 14.40 -37.29
N PHE A 632 -21.98 15.44 -36.53
CA PHE A 632 -23.36 15.83 -36.23
C PHE A 632 -23.42 17.36 -36.16
N ALA A 633 -24.58 17.93 -36.47
CA ALA A 633 -24.79 19.38 -36.55
C ALA A 633 -23.84 20.10 -37.53
N LEU A 634 -23.23 19.39 -38.50
CA LEU A 634 -22.29 20.01 -39.43
C LEU A 634 -23.00 20.98 -40.38
N ASP A 635 -24.12 20.58 -40.97
CA ASP A 635 -24.93 21.46 -41.84
C ASP A 635 -25.41 22.72 -41.09
N LEU A 636 -25.75 22.55 -39.80
CA LEU A 636 -26.10 23.65 -38.87
C LEU A 636 -24.94 24.62 -38.71
N LEU A 637 -23.74 24.12 -38.43
CA LEU A 637 -22.54 24.94 -38.28
C LEU A 637 -22.13 25.63 -39.58
N GLU A 638 -22.25 24.98 -40.73
CA GLU A 638 -22.01 25.60 -42.03
C GLU A 638 -23.02 26.71 -42.31
N LYS A 639 -24.31 26.44 -42.10
CA LYS A 639 -25.34 27.46 -42.28
C LYS A 639 -25.13 28.65 -41.34
N MET A 640 -24.75 28.41 -40.09
CA MET A 640 -24.41 29.46 -39.14
C MET A 640 -23.21 30.28 -39.60
N ARG A 641 -22.15 29.63 -40.08
CA ARG A 641 -20.97 30.29 -40.66
C ARG A 641 -21.35 31.19 -41.83
N ASP A 642 -22.27 30.75 -42.67
CA ASP A 642 -22.64 31.47 -43.89
C ASP A 642 -23.71 32.56 -43.62
N THR A 643 -24.56 32.35 -42.62
CA THR A 643 -25.62 33.30 -42.23
C THR A 643 -25.06 34.42 -41.35
N ILE A 644 -24.10 34.10 -40.47
CA ILE A 644 -23.45 35.07 -39.59
C ILE A 644 -22.16 35.55 -40.27
N SER A 645 -22.21 36.74 -40.88
CA SER A 645 -21.07 37.32 -41.58
C SER A 645 -21.01 38.85 -41.41
N PRO A 646 -19.91 39.41 -40.86
CA PRO A 646 -19.21 39.00 -39.64
C PRO A 646 -19.11 40.15 -38.61
N PRO A 647 -19.32 39.91 -37.31
CA PRO A 647 -18.33 40.49 -36.36
C PRO A 647 -17.77 39.49 -35.34
N TRP A 648 -18.51 38.47 -34.89
CA TRP A 648 -18.16 37.73 -33.66
C TRP A 648 -17.89 36.22 -33.78
N LEU A 649 -18.40 35.51 -34.80
CA LEU A 649 -18.27 34.05 -34.91
C LEU A 649 -17.38 33.63 -36.08
N LYS A 650 -16.51 32.64 -35.85
CA LYS A 650 -15.76 31.92 -36.88
C LYS A 650 -15.82 30.42 -36.63
N ILE A 651 -16.12 29.64 -37.66
CA ILE A 651 -16.25 28.18 -37.55
C ILE A 651 -15.34 27.51 -38.58
N HIS A 652 -14.52 26.58 -38.10
CA HIS A 652 -13.67 25.70 -38.88
C HIS A 652 -14.11 24.25 -38.65
N ILE A 653 -14.68 23.62 -39.69
CA ILE A 653 -14.98 22.19 -39.70
C ILE A 653 -13.76 21.47 -40.28
N LEU A 654 -13.14 20.62 -39.47
CA LEU A 654 -11.87 19.96 -39.75
C LEU A 654 -12.07 18.44 -39.78
N LEU A 655 -11.78 17.82 -40.92
CA LEU A 655 -12.00 16.40 -41.14
C LEU A 655 -10.68 15.65 -41.32
N ASP A 656 -10.47 14.58 -40.55
CA ASP A 656 -9.22 13.80 -40.58
C ASP A 656 -8.98 13.11 -41.94
N ASP A 657 -10.05 12.81 -42.69
CA ASP A 657 -9.97 12.23 -44.03
C ASP A 657 -9.52 13.25 -45.10
N ASN A 658 -9.50 14.55 -44.77
CA ASN A 658 -8.90 15.59 -45.59
C ASN A 658 -7.44 15.85 -45.16
N VAL A 659 -6.53 15.11 -45.79
CA VAL A 659 -5.09 15.12 -45.46
C VAL A 659 -4.45 16.50 -45.64
N GLU A 660 -4.81 17.24 -46.70
CA GLU A 660 -4.25 18.57 -46.96
C GLU A 660 -4.74 19.60 -45.94
N GLN A 661 -6.03 19.57 -45.58
CA GLN A 661 -6.56 20.39 -44.48
C GLN A 661 -5.82 20.07 -43.18
N THR A 662 -5.65 18.78 -42.86
CA THR A 662 -5.01 18.33 -41.62
C THR A 662 -3.59 18.87 -41.45
N LYS A 663 -2.79 18.93 -42.52
CA LYS A 663 -1.43 19.50 -42.50
C LYS A 663 -1.40 20.99 -42.17
N GLN A 664 -2.45 21.73 -42.51
CA GLN A 664 -2.54 23.18 -42.33
C GLN A 664 -3.13 23.59 -40.97
N ILE A 665 -3.77 22.67 -40.23
CA ILE A 665 -4.39 22.94 -38.93
C ILE A 665 -3.44 23.67 -37.95
N PRO A 666 -2.18 23.26 -37.77
CA PRO A 666 -1.28 23.94 -36.84
C PRO A 666 -1.07 25.42 -37.18
N GLU A 667 -0.85 25.75 -38.46
CA GLU A 667 -0.66 27.14 -38.90
C GLU A 667 -1.97 27.94 -38.83
N LEU A 668 -3.10 27.30 -39.17
CA LEU A 668 -4.41 27.90 -39.00
C LEU A 668 -4.66 28.29 -37.54
N VAL A 669 -4.43 27.39 -36.59
CA VAL A 669 -4.63 27.68 -35.16
C VAL A 669 -3.70 28.81 -34.70
N LYS A 670 -2.42 28.80 -35.11
CA LYS A 670 -1.46 29.87 -34.79
C LYS A 670 -1.94 31.25 -35.25
N SER A 671 -2.59 31.34 -36.42
CA SER A 671 -3.13 32.62 -36.92
C SER A 671 -4.18 33.28 -36.00
N TYR A 672 -4.75 32.52 -35.06
CA TYR A 672 -5.67 33.02 -34.04
C TYR A 672 -5.01 33.35 -32.70
N LEU A 673 -3.72 33.01 -32.53
CA LEU A 673 -2.94 33.26 -31.32
C LEU A 673 -2.22 34.62 -31.33
N ASP A 674 -2.20 35.32 -32.47
CA ASP A 674 -1.67 36.69 -32.58
C ASP A 674 -2.49 37.72 -31.77
N LYS A 675 -3.73 37.35 -31.39
CA LYS A 675 -4.60 38.15 -30.55
C LYS A 675 -4.60 37.58 -29.14
N GLU A 676 -4.76 38.46 -28.15
CA GLU A 676 -4.94 37.99 -26.78
C GLU A 676 -6.14 37.04 -26.70
N VAL A 677 -5.89 35.82 -26.22
CA VAL A 677 -6.92 34.81 -25.95
C VAL A 677 -7.40 35.00 -24.52
N THR A 678 -8.71 35.13 -24.33
CA THR A 678 -9.35 35.19 -23.01
C THR A 678 -9.40 33.79 -22.41
N TYR A 679 -10.03 32.85 -23.10
CA TYR A 679 -10.00 31.43 -22.77
C TYR A 679 -9.94 30.55 -24.02
N ALA A 680 -9.25 29.42 -23.90
CA ALA A 680 -9.27 28.33 -24.86
C ALA A 680 -9.89 27.09 -24.21
N TRP A 681 -11.05 26.66 -24.71
CA TRP A 681 -11.76 25.47 -24.24
C TRP A 681 -11.42 24.28 -25.13
N ILE A 682 -11.07 23.15 -24.53
CA ILE A 682 -10.78 21.92 -25.26
C ILE A 682 -11.63 20.79 -24.68
N CYS A 683 -12.44 20.18 -25.54
CA CYS A 683 -13.30 19.05 -25.18
C CYS A 683 -13.22 17.95 -26.24
N GLY A 684 -12.94 16.72 -25.82
CA GLY A 684 -12.75 15.60 -26.73
C GLY A 684 -12.04 14.42 -26.05
N PRO A 685 -11.58 13.43 -26.84
CA PRO A 685 -10.82 12.29 -26.31
C PRO A 685 -9.54 12.72 -25.59
N SER A 686 -9.04 11.93 -24.62
CA SER A 686 -7.89 12.33 -23.79
C SER A 686 -6.62 12.67 -24.58
N GLY A 687 -6.33 11.93 -25.65
CA GLY A 687 -5.22 12.25 -26.56
C GLY A 687 -5.38 13.61 -27.25
N PHE A 688 -6.60 13.91 -27.72
CA PHE A 688 -6.95 15.18 -28.34
C PHE A 688 -6.80 16.35 -27.35
N ASN A 689 -7.39 16.22 -26.16
CA ASN A 689 -7.31 17.25 -25.13
C ASN A 689 -5.86 17.60 -24.77
N ARG A 690 -5.00 16.58 -24.61
CA ARG A 690 -3.61 16.80 -24.21
C ARG A 690 -2.74 17.32 -25.34
N TYR A 691 -3.00 16.91 -26.59
CA TYR A 691 -2.32 17.47 -27.75
C TYR A 691 -2.55 18.99 -27.86
N TYR A 692 -3.82 19.43 -27.88
CA TYR A 692 -4.13 20.86 -28.02
C TYR A 692 -3.73 21.67 -26.79
N HIS A 693 -3.83 21.10 -25.58
CA HIS A 693 -3.31 21.75 -24.38
C HIS A 693 -1.80 22.02 -24.50
N GLY A 694 -1.01 21.01 -24.86
CA GLY A 694 0.44 21.17 -25.06
C GLY A 694 0.77 22.10 -26.23
N PHE A 695 -0.02 22.05 -27.30
CA PHE A 695 0.14 22.93 -28.46
C PHE A 695 -0.07 24.40 -28.08
N LEU A 696 -1.17 24.73 -27.39
CA LEU A 696 -1.47 26.11 -26.99
C LEU A 696 -0.42 26.66 -26.01
N LEU A 697 0.00 25.85 -25.02
CA LEU A 697 1.08 26.23 -24.10
C LEU A 697 2.39 26.53 -24.83
N LYS A 698 2.77 25.67 -25.79
CA LYS A 698 4.00 25.85 -26.58
C LYS A 698 3.96 27.12 -27.44
N ASN A 699 2.76 27.57 -27.82
CA ASN A 699 2.56 28.77 -28.64
C ASN A 699 2.08 29.97 -27.80
N GLY A 700 2.36 30.01 -26.49
CA GLY A 700 2.26 31.22 -25.68
C GLY A 700 0.93 31.48 -24.97
N VAL A 701 -0.05 30.56 -25.04
CA VAL A 701 -1.27 30.68 -24.24
C VAL A 701 -0.98 30.27 -22.79
N GLU A 702 -1.33 31.11 -21.83
CA GLU A 702 -1.14 30.82 -20.40
C GLU A 702 -1.98 29.61 -19.95
N LYS A 703 -1.42 28.78 -19.06
CA LYS A 703 -2.12 27.59 -18.53
C LYS A 703 -3.45 27.95 -17.86
N SER A 704 -3.51 29.05 -17.13
CA SER A 704 -4.72 29.58 -16.47
C SER A 704 -5.85 29.89 -17.44
N LYS A 705 -5.54 30.15 -18.72
CA LYS A 705 -6.48 30.48 -19.78
C LYS A 705 -6.91 29.25 -20.61
N ILE A 706 -6.42 28.05 -20.31
CA ILE A 706 -6.79 26.82 -21.01
C ILE A 706 -7.67 25.95 -20.10
N ILE A 707 -8.88 25.65 -20.56
CA ILE A 707 -9.87 24.85 -19.80
C ILE A 707 -10.07 23.51 -20.50
N LEU A 708 -9.76 22.42 -19.79
CA LEU A 708 -9.96 21.05 -20.26
C LEU A 708 -11.26 20.46 -19.73
N MET A 709 -12.23 20.34 -20.63
CA MET A 709 -13.56 19.82 -20.32
C MET A 709 -13.59 18.29 -20.24
#